data_AF-A0A5N5QIM7-F1
#
_entry.id   AF-A0A5N5QIM7-F1
#
_cell.length_a   1.000
_cell.length_b   1.000
_cell.length_c   1.000
_cell.angle_alpha   90.00
_cell.angle_beta   90.00
_cell.angle_gamma   90.00
#
_symmetry.space_group_name_H-M   'P 1'
#
loop_
_entity.id
_entity.type
_entity.pdbx_description
1 polymer ?
#
loop_
_entity_poly.entity_id
_entity_poly.type
_entity_poly.pdbx_seq_one_letter_code
_entity_poly.pdbx_strand_id
1 'polypeptide(L)'
;MEVSKRVLSIQSHVVHGYVGNKAATFPLQLLGWDVDVINTVQFSNHSGYRSRGGAKTDKAQLVDIFTILEKNEFTQIDALLTGYTPDAEALSATVDFAIQLMMKNPELLFVLDPVMGDDGKMYVANNVLPIYRDQLLSLATVITPNWFEVELLTGIQLTSRDSIRSALRSLHEDQGVRNVVITSIVVREGSQLFGELRDMGLLTKSNFSPDDILKNGDMMEYILCVSSTRDSPTTSTIHALTVPRLKGYFSGVGDIFSALILAHFKLALDSSSPSPLSAAASRALHTTHSILYRTHKHALAVASKLSDSPSSTPNTYTDDELDAQEPLRRRPQKGSTQLKRCDHGKDFGTLEYTAQPIQPFEVIPVIDISGLSGDEKSKIQVATEIREACIHVGFFYGELITPYRGCIYTKYLMIVRNHGVDQQIIDATVEAARQFFDLPLEEKEKIDIHKSSNFKGYTALLGENTNPENRGDLHEGFDIGLESSDTSLSMGGMNVWPPPDILPGFRNAVLRYYQAVVDLGLRLFPAFALALDLPEDFFSDKFKIVVKTTHVPSIDTSYECFTILWQDNVPALQVLNTSGQWVDAKPMVGTFVIKLLTSLLDDVFKSTVHRAINRSGVRRYSMPLFFGTDYHALPSCVSDGRPPRYEPVLAGDYVKSRLEATYAHSNIMLLMVMHLPPTAHPRPDNSSADPIPPANVTK
;
A
#
# COMPACT_ATOMS: atom_id res chain seq x y z
N MET A 1 4.63 37.96 11.76
CA MET A 1 4.57 36.68 11.03
C MET A 1 4.94 37.01 9.60
N GLU A 2 5.88 36.30 8.99
CA GLU A 2 5.95 36.31 7.52
C GLU A 2 4.65 35.72 6.98
N VAL A 3 4.12 36.29 5.91
CA VAL A 3 2.96 35.71 5.22
C VAL A 3 3.46 34.44 4.55
N SER A 4 2.96 33.28 5.01
CA SER A 4 3.31 31.99 4.42
C SER A 4 2.82 31.97 2.97
N LYS A 5 3.73 31.68 2.03
CA LYS A 5 3.38 31.61 0.61
C LYS A 5 2.59 30.35 0.33
N ARG A 6 1.50 30.44 -0.42
CA ARG A 6 0.62 29.30 -0.71
C ARG A 6 0.73 28.87 -2.16
N VAL A 7 0.87 27.56 -2.37
CA VAL A 7 0.87 26.91 -3.69
C VAL A 7 -0.23 25.86 -3.76
N LEU A 8 -0.99 25.89 -4.86
CA LEU A 8 -1.89 24.80 -5.23
C LEU A 8 -1.17 23.85 -6.18
N SER A 9 -1.14 22.57 -5.85
CA SER A 9 -0.45 21.53 -6.62
C SER A 9 -1.44 20.51 -7.19
N ILE A 10 -1.65 20.55 -8.50
CA ILE A 10 -2.59 19.69 -9.26
C ILE A 10 -1.78 18.67 -10.05
N GLN A 11 -1.52 17.50 -9.45
CA GLN A 11 -0.63 16.48 -10.01
C GLN A 11 -1.12 15.07 -9.71
N SER A 12 -0.43 14.05 -10.23
CA SER A 12 -0.67 12.66 -9.85
C SER A 12 -0.41 12.39 -8.37
N HIS A 13 -0.99 11.32 -7.82
CA HIS A 13 -0.58 10.78 -6.54
C HIS A 13 -0.53 9.25 -6.57
N VAL A 14 0.45 8.69 -5.85
CA VAL A 14 0.63 7.25 -5.67
C VAL A 14 0.81 6.91 -4.19
N VAL A 15 0.22 5.80 -3.74
CA VAL A 15 0.40 5.31 -2.38
C VAL A 15 1.85 4.82 -2.17
N HIS A 16 2.40 4.06 -3.12
CA HIS A 16 3.77 3.51 -3.09
C HIS A 16 4.66 4.12 -4.18
N GLY A 17 5.94 4.34 -3.86
CA GLY A 17 6.86 5.18 -4.65
C GLY A 17 6.68 6.68 -4.37
N TYR A 18 7.39 7.50 -5.13
CA TYR A 18 7.32 8.97 -5.08
C TYR A 18 7.15 9.50 -6.50
N VAL A 19 5.95 10.00 -6.82
CA VAL A 19 5.65 10.79 -8.03
C VAL A 19 4.55 11.82 -7.70
N GLY A 20 4.41 12.82 -8.57
CA GLY A 20 3.44 13.92 -8.46
C GLY A 20 3.46 14.61 -7.11
N ASN A 21 2.28 14.83 -6.52
CA ASN A 21 2.12 15.52 -5.24
C ASN A 21 2.94 14.87 -4.11
N LYS A 22 3.13 13.54 -4.12
CA LYS A 22 3.93 12.86 -3.09
C LYS A 22 5.44 13.16 -3.20
N ALA A 23 5.92 13.49 -4.39
CA ALA A 23 7.30 13.88 -4.65
C ALA A 23 7.50 15.41 -4.51
N ALA A 24 6.52 16.21 -4.93
CA ALA A 24 6.59 17.67 -4.95
C ALA A 24 6.33 18.35 -3.58
N THR A 25 5.42 17.80 -2.76
CA THR A 25 4.96 18.49 -1.52
C THR A 25 6.07 18.72 -0.51
N PHE A 26 6.90 17.70 -0.22
CA PHE A 26 7.91 17.79 0.83
C PHE A 26 9.04 18.82 0.52
N PRO A 27 9.61 18.87 -0.71
CA PRO A 27 10.53 19.96 -1.09
C PRO A 27 9.94 21.36 -0.96
N LEU A 28 8.66 21.55 -1.33
CA LEU A 28 7.97 22.84 -1.23
C LEU A 28 7.81 23.29 0.23
N GLN A 29 7.32 22.39 1.10
CA GLN A 29 7.15 22.65 2.53
C GLN A 29 8.49 22.95 3.22
N LEU A 30 9.57 22.22 2.87
CA LEU A 30 10.92 22.47 3.39
C LEU A 30 11.45 23.87 3.00
N LEU A 31 10.96 24.42 1.88
CA LEU A 31 11.32 25.75 1.37
C LEU A 31 10.31 26.85 1.75
N GLY A 32 9.42 26.57 2.73
CA GLY A 32 8.55 27.57 3.35
C GLY A 32 7.22 27.82 2.63
N TRP A 33 6.81 26.92 1.74
CA TRP A 33 5.49 26.97 1.10
C TRP A 33 4.44 26.18 1.89
N ASP A 34 3.26 26.78 2.03
CA ASP A 34 2.03 26.08 2.40
C ASP A 34 1.46 25.43 1.12
N VAL A 35 1.17 24.13 1.16
CA VAL A 35 0.92 23.32 -0.06
C VAL A 35 -0.46 22.67 0.00
N ASP A 36 -1.38 23.22 -0.78
CA ASP A 36 -2.67 22.58 -1.06
C ASP A 36 -2.49 21.58 -2.22
N VAL A 37 -3.07 20.38 -2.10
CA VAL A 37 -2.90 19.30 -3.08
C VAL A 37 -4.23 18.84 -3.67
N ILE A 38 -4.27 18.73 -5.01
CA ILE A 38 -5.35 18.08 -5.76
C ILE A 38 -4.73 16.94 -6.55
N ASN A 39 -5.23 15.74 -6.34
CA ASN A 39 -4.74 14.54 -7.00
C ASN A 39 -5.52 14.32 -8.30
N THR A 40 -4.85 14.35 -9.45
CA THR A 40 -5.44 14.02 -10.77
C THR A 40 -5.68 12.52 -10.93
N VAL A 41 -4.91 11.72 -10.19
CA VAL A 41 -5.08 10.27 -10.03
C VAL A 41 -4.73 9.88 -8.61
N GLN A 42 -5.42 8.87 -8.08
CA GLN A 42 -5.12 8.23 -6.80
C GLN A 42 -4.79 6.76 -7.07
N PHE A 43 -3.53 6.47 -7.40
CA PHE A 43 -3.08 5.13 -7.77
C PHE A 43 -2.28 4.42 -6.66
N SER A 44 -2.16 3.10 -6.76
CA SER A 44 -1.33 2.30 -5.86
C SER A 44 0.17 2.60 -6.01
N ASN A 45 0.65 2.81 -7.24
CA ASN A 45 2.07 2.96 -7.60
C ASN A 45 2.23 3.66 -8.96
N HIS A 46 3.47 4.05 -9.32
CA HIS A 46 3.75 4.61 -10.64
C HIS A 46 3.78 3.53 -11.75
N SER A 47 3.89 3.96 -13.01
CA SER A 47 3.77 3.12 -14.23
C SER A 47 4.95 2.16 -14.47
N GLY A 48 6.08 2.35 -13.78
CA GLY A 48 7.26 1.48 -13.87
C GLY A 48 7.13 0.15 -13.12
N TYR A 49 5.93 -0.19 -12.65
CA TYR A 49 5.59 -1.48 -12.05
C TYR A 49 4.57 -2.20 -12.94
N ARG A 50 4.75 -3.51 -13.12
CA ARG A 50 3.91 -4.40 -13.94
C ARG A 50 2.39 -4.30 -13.72
N SER A 51 1.93 -3.91 -12.52
CA SER A 51 0.51 -3.68 -12.24
C SER A 51 0.29 -2.40 -11.42
N ARG A 52 -0.85 -1.76 -11.62
CA ARG A 52 -1.27 -0.50 -10.99
C ARG A 52 -2.78 -0.54 -10.80
N GLY A 53 -3.26 -0.21 -9.61
CA GLY A 53 -4.68 -0.03 -9.29
C GLY A 53 -4.98 1.40 -8.83
N GLY A 54 -6.26 1.67 -8.59
CA GLY A 54 -6.76 2.99 -8.13
C GLY A 54 -7.56 3.73 -9.21
N ALA A 55 -7.88 5.00 -8.95
CA ALA A 55 -8.80 5.79 -9.76
C ALA A 55 -8.14 7.01 -10.40
N LYS A 56 -8.72 7.45 -11.53
CA LYS A 56 -8.50 8.79 -12.08
C LYS A 56 -9.55 9.73 -11.47
N THR A 57 -9.18 10.98 -11.21
CA THR A 57 -10.13 12.01 -10.80
C THR A 57 -10.77 12.59 -12.06
N ASP A 58 -12.08 12.44 -12.19
CA ASP A 58 -12.80 12.86 -13.40
C ASP A 58 -13.07 14.38 -13.45
N LYS A 59 -13.54 14.87 -14.60
CA LYS A 59 -13.86 16.29 -14.80
C LYS A 59 -14.88 16.83 -13.80
N ALA A 60 -15.90 16.05 -13.45
CA ALA A 60 -16.95 16.50 -12.53
C ALA A 60 -16.41 16.62 -11.09
N GLN A 61 -15.57 15.68 -10.67
CA GLN A 61 -14.88 15.70 -9.38
C GLN A 61 -13.91 16.89 -9.27
N LEU A 62 -13.12 17.18 -10.31
CA LEU A 62 -12.24 18.36 -10.33
C LEU A 62 -13.05 19.65 -10.25
N VAL A 63 -14.12 19.79 -11.04
CA VAL A 63 -14.98 20.99 -11.04
C VAL A 63 -15.68 21.19 -9.69
N ASP A 64 -16.11 20.12 -9.00
CA ASP A 64 -16.67 20.22 -7.65
C ASP A 64 -15.63 20.75 -6.65
N ILE A 65 -14.41 20.18 -6.65
CA ILE A 65 -13.30 20.65 -5.81
C ILE A 65 -12.99 22.13 -6.08
N PHE A 66 -12.82 22.52 -7.35
CA PHE A 66 -12.55 23.91 -7.74
C PHE A 66 -13.68 24.86 -7.29
N THR A 67 -14.94 24.44 -7.45
CA THR A 67 -16.12 25.22 -7.02
C THR A 67 -16.17 25.41 -5.51
N ILE A 68 -15.80 24.40 -4.72
CA ILE A 68 -15.78 24.49 -3.26
C ILE A 68 -14.57 25.30 -2.76
N LEU A 69 -13.40 25.21 -3.40
CA LEU A 69 -12.25 26.08 -3.10
C LEU A 69 -12.58 27.55 -3.37
N GLU A 70 -13.21 27.83 -4.52
CA GLU A 70 -13.71 29.16 -4.90
C GLU A 70 -14.70 29.71 -3.86
N LYS A 71 -15.72 28.92 -3.52
CA LYS A 71 -16.79 29.29 -2.56
C LYS A 71 -16.27 29.54 -1.14
N ASN A 72 -15.20 28.86 -0.74
CA ASN A 72 -14.57 29.03 0.58
C ASN A 72 -13.43 30.07 0.57
N GLU A 73 -13.24 30.81 -0.53
CA GLU A 73 -12.20 31.83 -0.72
C GLU A 73 -10.75 31.30 -0.63
N PHE A 74 -10.55 29.99 -0.79
CA PHE A 74 -9.23 29.33 -0.73
C PHE A 74 -8.41 29.47 -2.02
N THR A 75 -8.91 30.20 -3.03
CA THR A 75 -8.17 30.52 -4.26
C THR A 75 -7.19 31.69 -4.11
N GLN A 76 -6.97 32.20 -2.90
CA GLN A 76 -5.94 33.20 -2.61
C GLN A 76 -4.58 32.49 -2.51
N ILE A 77 -3.96 32.24 -3.66
CA ILE A 77 -2.69 31.50 -3.79
C ILE A 77 -1.64 32.33 -4.55
N ASP A 78 -0.38 32.15 -4.18
CA ASP A 78 0.78 32.81 -4.81
C ASP A 78 1.31 32.05 -6.03
N ALA A 79 1.10 30.73 -6.06
CA ALA A 79 1.59 29.87 -7.14
C ALA A 79 0.64 28.70 -7.47
N LEU A 80 0.73 28.23 -8.71
CA LEU A 80 0.08 27.03 -9.23
C LEU A 80 1.15 26.10 -9.78
N LEU A 81 1.08 24.81 -9.44
CA LEU A 81 1.93 23.75 -9.99
C LEU A 81 1.04 22.68 -10.62
N THR A 82 1.14 22.46 -11.93
CA THR A 82 0.40 21.38 -12.61
C THR A 82 1.34 20.32 -13.16
N GLY A 83 0.94 19.06 -13.06
CA GLY A 83 1.67 17.90 -13.59
C GLY A 83 0.78 16.94 -14.36
N TYR A 84 1.12 15.65 -14.32
CA TYR A 84 0.40 14.57 -15.01
C TYR A 84 -1.12 14.65 -14.85
N THR A 85 -1.83 14.75 -15.97
CA THR A 85 -3.29 14.63 -16.05
C THR A 85 -3.63 13.58 -17.12
N PRO A 86 -4.39 12.52 -16.77
CA PRO A 86 -4.46 11.31 -17.60
C PRO A 86 -5.39 11.40 -18.82
N ASP A 87 -6.24 12.41 -18.92
CA ASP A 87 -7.22 12.59 -19.98
C ASP A 87 -7.55 14.07 -20.25
N ALA A 88 -8.17 14.29 -21.42
CA ALA A 88 -8.40 15.61 -21.98
C ALA A 88 -9.52 16.40 -21.28
N GLU A 89 -10.51 15.71 -20.67
CA GLU A 89 -11.62 16.39 -20.01
C GLU A 89 -11.18 16.94 -18.64
N ALA A 90 -10.43 16.13 -17.88
CA ALA A 90 -9.79 16.58 -16.66
C ALA A 90 -8.80 17.74 -16.92
N LEU A 91 -7.97 17.63 -17.98
CA LEU A 91 -7.01 18.70 -18.31
C LEU A 91 -7.72 20.00 -18.73
N SER A 92 -8.83 19.91 -19.49
CA SER A 92 -9.67 21.07 -19.81
C SER A 92 -10.22 21.76 -18.56
N ALA A 93 -10.63 21.03 -17.53
CA ALA A 93 -11.07 21.64 -16.27
C ALA A 93 -9.92 22.35 -15.55
N THR A 94 -8.71 21.79 -15.57
CA THR A 94 -7.50 22.44 -15.04
C THR A 94 -7.16 23.72 -15.81
N VAL A 95 -7.32 23.75 -17.14
CA VAL A 95 -7.17 24.97 -17.96
C VAL A 95 -8.19 26.04 -17.53
N ASP A 96 -9.48 25.69 -17.47
CA ASP A 96 -10.55 26.61 -17.10
C ASP A 96 -10.29 27.23 -15.71
N PHE A 97 -9.82 26.43 -14.75
CA PHE A 97 -9.52 26.90 -13.41
C PHE A 97 -8.21 27.71 -13.32
N ALA A 98 -7.17 27.34 -14.07
CA ALA A 98 -5.94 28.14 -14.16
C ALA A 98 -6.23 29.56 -14.68
N ILE A 99 -7.09 29.70 -15.70
CA ILE A 99 -7.55 31.00 -16.20
C ILE A 99 -8.26 31.80 -15.09
N GLN A 100 -9.16 31.18 -14.33
CA GLN A 100 -9.84 31.83 -13.20
C GLN A 100 -8.87 32.33 -12.12
N LEU A 101 -7.88 31.50 -11.76
CA LEU A 101 -6.84 31.87 -10.79
C LEU A 101 -5.99 33.04 -11.30
N MET A 102 -5.58 33.05 -12.57
CA MET A 102 -4.83 34.14 -13.19
C MET A 102 -5.65 35.44 -13.31
N MET A 103 -6.97 35.35 -13.54
CA MET A 103 -7.86 36.52 -13.52
C MET A 103 -7.97 37.15 -12.14
N LYS A 104 -7.84 36.35 -11.06
CA LYS A 104 -7.81 36.83 -9.67
C LYS A 104 -6.45 37.37 -9.25
N ASN A 105 -5.38 36.69 -9.66
CA ASN A 105 -4.01 37.04 -9.36
C ASN A 105 -3.18 37.10 -10.66
N PRO A 106 -3.05 38.28 -11.29
CA PRO A 106 -2.22 38.46 -12.49
C PRO A 106 -0.72 38.20 -12.27
N GLU A 107 -0.26 38.19 -11.02
CA GLU A 107 1.12 37.89 -10.61
C GLU A 107 1.30 36.41 -10.18
N LEU A 108 0.29 35.56 -10.39
CA LEU A 108 0.33 34.12 -10.07
C LEU A 108 1.52 33.44 -10.74
N LEU A 109 2.40 32.84 -9.94
CA LEU A 109 3.49 32.02 -10.47
C LEU A 109 2.94 30.65 -10.91
N PHE A 110 2.69 30.48 -12.20
CA PHE A 110 2.26 29.20 -12.76
C PHE A 110 3.45 28.41 -13.33
N VAL A 111 3.77 27.28 -12.70
CA VAL A 111 4.74 26.29 -13.20
C VAL A 111 4.01 25.08 -13.76
N LEU A 112 4.31 24.73 -15.01
CA LEU A 112 3.66 23.67 -15.78
C LEU A 112 4.67 22.57 -16.16
N ASP A 113 4.46 21.39 -15.60
CA ASP A 113 5.10 20.15 -16.03
C ASP A 113 4.12 19.37 -16.91
N PRO A 114 4.35 19.24 -18.23
CA PRO A 114 3.34 18.67 -19.13
C PRO A 114 3.18 17.14 -19.03
N VAL A 115 4.12 16.42 -18.39
CA VAL A 115 4.11 14.96 -18.13
C VAL A 115 3.30 14.11 -19.13
N MET A 116 3.66 14.18 -20.42
CA MET A 116 2.99 13.47 -21.50
C MET A 116 3.62 12.10 -21.80
N GLY A 117 4.91 11.93 -21.53
CA GLY A 117 5.66 10.71 -21.87
C GLY A 117 7.17 10.86 -21.64
N ASP A 118 7.91 9.77 -21.80
CA ASP A 118 9.38 9.74 -21.81
C ASP A 118 9.87 8.52 -22.63
N ASP A 119 11.14 8.52 -23.03
CA ASP A 119 11.81 7.43 -23.77
C ASP A 119 10.99 6.87 -24.97
N GLY A 120 10.40 7.77 -25.76
CA GLY A 120 9.60 7.41 -26.94
C GLY A 120 8.18 6.91 -26.65
N LYS A 121 7.73 6.89 -25.39
CA LYS A 121 6.43 6.34 -24.97
C LYS A 121 5.53 7.41 -24.36
N MET A 122 4.31 7.54 -24.89
CA MET A 122 3.24 8.38 -24.33
C MET A 122 2.59 7.72 -23.11
N TYR A 123 2.36 8.50 -22.05
CA TYR A 123 1.66 8.12 -20.81
C TYR A 123 0.20 8.60 -20.75
N VAL A 124 -0.18 9.49 -21.66
CA VAL A 124 -1.51 10.11 -21.75
C VAL A 124 -2.19 9.77 -23.09
N ALA A 125 -3.50 9.97 -23.18
CA ALA A 125 -4.22 9.79 -24.43
C ALA A 125 -3.82 10.84 -25.50
N ASN A 126 -3.85 10.46 -26.78
CA ASN A 126 -3.40 11.32 -27.88
C ASN A 126 -4.16 12.66 -28.00
N ASN A 127 -5.37 12.76 -27.45
CA ASN A 127 -6.18 13.99 -27.42
C ASN A 127 -5.77 14.98 -26.33
N VAL A 128 -4.79 14.65 -25.49
CA VAL A 128 -4.26 15.53 -24.43
C VAL A 128 -3.22 16.53 -24.99
N LEU A 129 -2.38 16.10 -25.94
CA LEU A 129 -1.33 16.94 -26.56
C LEU A 129 -1.86 18.27 -27.15
N PRO A 130 -2.98 18.32 -27.89
CA PRO A 130 -3.55 19.58 -28.37
C PRO A 130 -3.98 20.53 -27.25
N ILE A 131 -4.39 20.05 -26.08
CA ILE A 131 -4.79 20.92 -24.96
C ILE A 131 -3.57 21.54 -24.29
N TYR A 132 -2.49 20.77 -24.09
CA TYR A 132 -1.22 21.35 -23.65
C TYR A 132 -0.75 22.43 -24.62
N ARG A 133 -0.61 22.09 -25.91
CA ARG A 133 -0.09 22.97 -26.96
C ARG A 133 -0.98 24.21 -27.16
N ASP A 134 -2.25 24.01 -27.47
CA ASP A 134 -3.12 25.09 -27.99
C ASP A 134 -3.81 25.91 -26.89
N GLN A 135 -3.72 25.51 -25.60
CA GLN A 135 -4.45 26.15 -24.50
C GLN A 135 -3.62 26.38 -23.23
N LEU A 136 -2.86 25.38 -22.75
CA LEU A 136 -2.25 25.46 -21.41
C LEU A 136 -0.83 26.07 -21.40
N LEU A 137 -0.01 25.81 -22.42
CA LEU A 137 1.38 26.31 -22.49
C LEU A 137 1.45 27.85 -22.38
N SER A 138 0.58 28.55 -23.11
CA SER A 138 0.56 30.02 -23.19
C SER A 138 0.14 30.72 -21.88
N LEU A 139 -0.42 29.97 -20.93
CA LEU A 139 -0.79 30.44 -19.60
C LEU A 139 0.38 30.35 -18.60
N ALA A 140 1.35 29.46 -18.83
CA ALA A 140 2.39 29.15 -17.87
C ALA A 140 3.46 30.25 -17.76
N THR A 141 3.81 30.62 -16.53
CA THR A 141 4.96 31.49 -16.25
C THR A 141 6.27 30.79 -16.57
N VAL A 142 6.37 29.49 -16.24
CA VAL A 142 7.51 28.60 -16.52
C VAL A 142 6.99 27.22 -16.93
N ILE A 143 7.59 26.61 -17.97
CA ILE A 143 7.36 25.20 -18.30
C ILE A 143 8.61 24.34 -18.02
N THR A 144 8.42 23.08 -17.64
CA THR A 144 9.50 22.15 -17.28
C THR A 144 9.52 20.82 -18.08
N PRO A 145 9.34 20.84 -19.43
CA PRO A 145 9.26 19.62 -20.22
C PRO A 145 10.58 18.82 -20.23
N ASN A 146 10.48 17.50 -20.36
CA ASN A 146 11.61 16.64 -20.71
C ASN A 146 11.95 16.73 -22.21
N TRP A 147 13.00 16.03 -22.67
CA TRP A 147 13.41 16.11 -24.09
C TRP A 147 12.30 15.62 -25.03
N PHE A 148 11.69 14.48 -24.73
CA PHE A 148 10.69 13.83 -25.58
C PHE A 148 9.44 14.70 -25.72
N GLU A 149 9.04 15.37 -24.66
CA GLU A 149 7.92 16.32 -24.65
C GLU A 149 8.19 17.55 -25.52
N VAL A 150 9.41 18.08 -25.52
CA VAL A 150 9.79 19.16 -26.45
C VAL A 150 9.71 18.69 -27.90
N GLU A 151 10.14 17.47 -28.21
CA GLU A 151 10.03 16.90 -29.56
C GLU A 151 8.57 16.71 -29.98
N LEU A 152 7.68 16.31 -29.06
CA LEU A 152 6.23 16.20 -29.30
C LEU A 152 5.54 17.55 -29.51
N LEU A 153 5.91 18.56 -28.72
CA LEU A 153 5.31 19.90 -28.77
C LEU A 153 5.74 20.68 -30.02
N THR A 154 7.00 20.51 -30.46
CA THR A 154 7.60 21.31 -31.54
C THR A 154 7.77 20.56 -32.86
N GLY A 155 7.77 19.22 -32.84
CA GLY A 155 8.16 18.39 -33.99
C GLY A 155 9.66 18.41 -34.32
N ILE A 156 10.49 19.05 -33.49
CA ILE A 156 11.93 19.25 -33.74
C ILE A 156 12.76 18.31 -32.87
N GLN A 157 13.54 17.43 -33.51
CA GLN A 157 14.45 16.49 -32.85
C GLN A 157 15.66 17.20 -32.22
N LEU A 158 16.00 16.91 -30.97
CA LEU A 158 17.00 17.66 -30.18
C LEU A 158 18.44 17.11 -30.33
N THR A 159 18.92 16.98 -31.57
CA THR A 159 20.21 16.32 -31.89
C THR A 159 21.44 17.24 -31.92
N SER A 160 21.24 18.57 -31.90
CA SER A 160 22.30 19.59 -31.94
C SER A 160 21.89 20.89 -31.25
N ARG A 161 22.85 21.76 -30.92
CA ARG A 161 22.62 23.10 -30.39
C ARG A 161 21.66 23.92 -31.26
N ASP A 162 21.74 23.80 -32.58
CA ASP A 162 20.92 24.58 -33.51
C ASP A 162 19.48 24.05 -33.57
N SER A 163 19.28 22.73 -33.41
CA SER A 163 17.94 22.15 -33.24
C SER A 163 17.32 22.54 -31.89
N ILE A 164 18.08 22.53 -30.80
CA ILE A 164 17.63 23.00 -29.47
C ILE A 164 17.22 24.48 -29.53
N ARG A 165 18.02 25.34 -30.19
CA ARG A 165 17.66 26.75 -30.41
C ARG A 165 16.39 26.92 -31.25
N SER A 166 16.14 26.02 -32.20
CA SER A 166 14.94 26.04 -33.04
C SER A 166 13.69 25.60 -32.27
N ALA A 167 13.80 24.55 -31.46
CA ALA A 167 12.73 24.10 -30.57
C ALA A 167 12.38 25.15 -29.51
N LEU A 168 13.37 25.74 -28.86
CA LEU A 168 13.17 26.87 -27.94
C LEU A 168 12.50 28.07 -28.63
N ARG A 169 12.88 28.38 -29.87
CA ARG A 169 12.21 29.43 -30.66
C ARG A 169 10.73 29.10 -30.87
N SER A 170 10.39 27.87 -31.27
CA SER A 170 8.99 27.46 -31.46
C SER A 170 8.17 27.57 -30.15
N LEU A 171 8.73 27.12 -29.02
CA LEU A 171 8.08 27.28 -27.71
C LEU A 171 7.89 28.76 -27.31
N HIS A 172 8.84 29.64 -27.65
CA HIS A 172 8.73 31.07 -27.35
C HIS A 172 7.80 31.82 -28.30
N GLU A 173 7.87 31.56 -29.60
CA GLU A 173 7.20 32.31 -30.67
C GLU A 173 5.83 31.73 -31.02
N ASP A 174 5.72 30.42 -31.26
CA ASP A 174 4.47 29.75 -31.66
C ASP A 174 3.57 29.45 -30.46
N GLN A 175 4.17 29.04 -29.33
CA GLN A 175 3.44 28.65 -28.11
C GLN A 175 3.34 29.79 -27.06
N GLY A 176 3.98 30.93 -27.32
CA GLY A 176 3.93 32.13 -26.47
C GLY A 176 4.64 32.02 -25.11
N VAL A 177 5.33 30.91 -24.82
CA VAL A 177 5.89 30.63 -23.50
C VAL A 177 7.07 31.55 -23.19
N ARG A 178 7.06 32.24 -22.06
CA ARG A 178 8.16 33.17 -21.70
C ARG A 178 9.39 32.46 -21.16
N ASN A 179 9.22 31.48 -20.27
CA ASN A 179 10.32 30.77 -19.60
C ASN A 179 10.19 29.26 -19.83
N VAL A 180 11.25 28.65 -20.33
CA VAL A 180 11.32 27.22 -20.64
C VAL A 180 12.51 26.61 -19.92
N VAL A 181 12.32 25.48 -19.23
CA VAL A 181 13.41 24.67 -18.70
C VAL A 181 13.27 23.26 -19.26
N ILE A 182 14.07 22.92 -20.28
CA ILE A 182 14.17 21.55 -20.78
C ILE A 182 14.99 20.76 -19.77
N THR A 183 14.37 19.78 -19.12
CA THR A 183 14.90 19.18 -17.89
C THR A 183 15.99 18.13 -18.13
N SER A 184 15.82 17.28 -19.15
CA SER A 184 16.60 16.04 -19.30
C SER A 184 16.95 15.65 -20.74
N ILE A 185 17.75 16.45 -21.45
CA ILE A 185 18.29 16.05 -22.77
C ILE A 185 19.44 15.04 -22.55
N VAL A 186 19.32 13.81 -23.07
CA VAL A 186 20.36 12.78 -22.97
C VAL A 186 21.46 13.02 -24.00
N VAL A 187 22.67 13.31 -23.52
CA VAL A 187 23.86 13.54 -24.36
C VAL A 187 24.78 12.33 -24.27
N ARG A 188 24.93 11.60 -25.38
CA ARG A 188 25.79 10.41 -25.47
C ARG A 188 27.13 10.74 -26.13
N GLU A 189 28.21 10.16 -25.63
CA GLU A 189 29.53 10.21 -26.24
C GLU A 189 29.49 9.83 -27.73
N GLY A 190 30.22 10.58 -28.57
CA GLY A 190 30.22 10.42 -30.03
C GLY A 190 29.08 11.11 -30.79
N SER A 191 28.06 11.66 -30.12
CA SER A 191 27.02 12.47 -30.77
C SER A 191 27.52 13.86 -31.19
N GLN A 192 26.84 14.50 -32.16
CA GLN A 192 27.14 15.89 -32.56
C GLN A 192 27.05 16.85 -31.35
N LEU A 193 25.95 16.77 -30.60
CA LEU A 193 25.72 17.58 -29.40
C LEU A 193 26.81 17.37 -28.33
N PHE A 194 27.33 16.15 -28.15
CA PHE A 194 28.46 15.90 -27.27
C PHE A 194 29.72 16.65 -27.71
N GLY A 195 30.04 16.64 -29.00
CA GLY A 195 31.14 17.42 -29.56
C GLY A 195 30.98 18.91 -29.30
N GLU A 196 29.80 19.47 -29.59
CA GLU A 196 29.48 20.87 -29.39
C GLU A 196 29.59 21.30 -27.90
N LEU A 197 29.09 20.49 -26.96
CA LEU A 197 29.16 20.78 -25.53
C LEU A 197 30.57 20.61 -24.95
N ARG A 198 31.35 19.64 -25.46
CA ARG A 198 32.77 19.46 -25.12
C ARG A 198 33.57 20.69 -25.54
N ASP A 199 33.36 21.16 -26.76
CA ASP A 199 34.09 22.30 -27.33
C ASP A 199 33.69 23.63 -26.68
N MET A 200 32.49 23.70 -26.07
CA MET A 200 32.06 24.76 -25.15
C MET A 200 32.56 24.60 -23.70
N GLY A 201 33.31 23.53 -23.38
CA GLY A 201 33.87 23.27 -22.05
C GLY A 201 32.88 22.76 -20.99
N LEU A 202 31.61 22.54 -21.36
CA LEU A 202 30.54 22.20 -20.41
C LEU A 202 30.69 20.80 -19.80
N LEU A 203 31.31 19.86 -20.51
CA LEU A 203 31.44 18.45 -20.09
C LEU A 203 32.59 18.17 -19.09
N THR A 204 33.07 19.18 -18.34
CA THR A 204 34.31 19.07 -17.56
C THR A 204 34.11 18.88 -16.04
N LYS A 205 34.84 17.89 -15.49
CA LYS A 205 35.07 17.55 -14.07
C LYS A 205 33.94 17.90 -13.08
N SER A 206 32.99 16.99 -12.94
CA SER A 206 32.13 16.91 -11.75
C SER A 206 32.95 16.79 -10.46
N ASN A 207 32.45 17.37 -9.36
CA ASN A 207 32.94 17.07 -7.99
C ASN A 207 32.60 15.63 -7.54
N PHE A 208 31.82 14.90 -8.34
CA PHE A 208 31.52 13.48 -8.16
C PHE A 208 32.62 12.64 -8.84
N SER A 209 33.14 11.64 -8.14
CA SER A 209 34.21 10.77 -8.66
C SER A 209 33.71 9.96 -9.87
N PRO A 210 34.44 9.92 -11.00
CA PRO A 210 34.11 9.05 -12.13
C PRO A 210 33.99 7.57 -11.73
N ASP A 211 34.82 7.12 -10.79
CA ASP A 211 34.88 5.73 -10.29
C ASP A 211 33.60 5.32 -9.53
N ASP A 212 32.82 6.29 -9.02
CA ASP A 212 31.55 6.03 -8.33
C ASP A 212 30.36 5.89 -9.30
N ILE A 213 30.54 6.21 -10.60
CA ILE A 213 29.46 6.34 -11.59
C ILE A 213 29.60 5.31 -12.73
N LEU A 214 30.81 4.82 -13.01
CA LEU A 214 31.11 3.97 -14.16
C LEU A 214 31.74 2.64 -13.75
N LYS A 215 31.39 1.57 -14.46
CA LYS A 215 32.22 0.35 -14.50
C LYS A 215 33.23 0.48 -15.63
N ASN A 216 34.42 -0.11 -15.46
CA ASN A 216 35.49 -0.08 -16.46
C ASN A 216 34.96 -0.49 -17.86
N GLY A 217 35.01 0.43 -18.82
CA GLY A 217 34.62 0.23 -20.22
C GLY A 217 33.29 0.85 -20.65
N ASP A 218 32.51 1.44 -19.74
CA ASP A 218 31.28 2.17 -20.08
C ASP A 218 31.55 3.50 -20.80
N MET A 219 30.77 3.83 -21.84
CA MET A 219 30.78 5.16 -22.47
C MET A 219 30.15 6.23 -21.57
N MET A 220 30.62 7.47 -21.69
CA MET A 220 30.12 8.60 -20.92
C MET A 220 28.76 9.09 -21.44
N GLU A 221 27.79 9.23 -20.53
CA GLU A 221 26.51 9.88 -20.81
C GLU A 221 26.26 11.02 -19.82
N TYR A 222 25.69 12.12 -20.33
CA TYR A 222 25.37 13.31 -19.56
C TYR A 222 23.89 13.64 -19.73
N ILE A 223 23.33 14.28 -18.70
CA ILE A 223 22.04 14.97 -18.78
C ILE A 223 22.33 16.46 -18.97
N LEU A 224 21.86 17.02 -20.09
CA LEU A 224 21.84 18.44 -20.37
C LEU A 224 20.48 19.02 -19.97
N CYS A 225 20.52 19.99 -19.05
CA CYS A 225 19.41 20.86 -18.70
C CYS A 225 19.61 22.21 -19.40
N VAL A 226 18.56 22.71 -20.06
CA VAL A 226 18.60 23.99 -20.79
C VAL A 226 17.49 24.90 -20.26
N SER A 227 17.86 26.05 -19.74
CA SER A 227 16.91 27.10 -19.36
C SER A 227 16.94 28.24 -20.38
N SER A 228 15.78 28.75 -20.78
CA SER A 228 15.67 29.91 -21.65
C SER A 228 14.56 30.85 -21.23
N THR A 229 14.86 32.15 -21.23
CA THR A 229 13.91 33.24 -20.98
C THR A 229 13.83 34.11 -22.21
N ARG A 230 12.62 34.35 -22.71
CA ARG A 230 12.34 35.32 -23.76
C ARG A 230 12.49 36.74 -23.21
N ASP A 231 13.51 37.45 -23.69
CA ASP A 231 13.84 38.81 -23.28
C ASP A 231 13.12 39.85 -24.15
N SER A 232 12.88 39.53 -25.43
CA SER A 232 12.19 40.37 -26.39
C SER A 232 11.39 39.52 -27.39
N PRO A 233 10.57 40.13 -28.27
CA PRO A 233 9.84 39.39 -29.29
C PRO A 233 10.70 38.49 -30.19
N THR A 234 12.00 38.77 -30.37
CA THR A 234 12.90 38.05 -31.28
C THR A 234 14.17 37.49 -30.61
N THR A 235 14.34 37.68 -29.29
CA THR A 235 15.55 37.25 -28.56
C THR A 235 15.21 36.53 -27.27
N SER A 236 15.88 35.41 -27.02
CA SER A 236 15.92 34.75 -25.72
C SER A 236 17.35 34.50 -25.26
N THR A 237 17.57 34.64 -23.96
CA THR A 237 18.79 34.22 -23.28
C THR A 237 18.68 32.72 -22.99
N ILE A 238 19.76 31.98 -23.21
CA ILE A 238 19.82 30.51 -23.05
C ILE A 238 21.00 30.17 -22.14
N HIS A 239 20.76 29.37 -21.11
CA HIS A 239 21.79 28.80 -20.24
C HIS A 239 21.73 27.26 -20.29
N ALA A 240 22.89 26.64 -20.44
CA ALA A 240 23.06 25.19 -20.49
C ALA A 240 23.84 24.71 -19.26
N LEU A 241 23.39 23.63 -18.64
CA LEU A 241 24.02 22.98 -17.50
C LEU A 241 24.05 21.46 -17.73
N THR A 242 25.18 20.82 -17.45
CA THR A 242 25.35 19.38 -17.65
C THR A 242 25.75 18.68 -16.37
N VAL A 243 25.11 17.54 -16.10
CA VAL A 243 25.49 16.63 -15.00
C VAL A 243 25.73 15.22 -15.56
N PRO A 244 26.59 14.39 -14.94
CA PRO A 244 26.75 12.99 -15.35
C PRO A 244 25.41 12.25 -15.22
N ARG A 245 25.04 11.45 -16.24
CA ARG A 245 23.87 10.57 -16.15
C ARG A 245 24.19 9.45 -15.16
N LEU A 246 23.38 9.34 -14.12
CA LEU A 246 23.45 8.20 -13.20
C LEU A 246 22.72 7.02 -13.83
N LYS A 247 23.33 5.83 -13.80
CA LYS A 247 22.69 4.60 -14.30
C LYS A 247 21.64 4.10 -13.30
N GLY A 248 20.54 3.57 -13.83
CA GLY A 248 19.41 3.08 -13.06
C GLY A 248 18.19 3.99 -13.15
N TYR A 249 17.05 3.46 -12.72
CA TYR A 249 15.75 4.10 -12.84
C TYR A 249 15.39 4.89 -11.57
N PHE A 250 14.87 6.10 -11.76
CA PHE A 250 14.38 6.97 -10.69
C PHE A 250 13.01 7.50 -11.08
N SER A 251 12.00 7.25 -10.25
CA SER A 251 10.68 7.88 -10.37
C SER A 251 10.62 9.18 -9.55
N GLY A 252 9.76 10.11 -9.97
CA GLY A 252 9.54 11.38 -9.27
C GLY A 252 10.54 12.50 -9.57
N VAL A 253 11.48 12.28 -10.50
CA VAL A 253 12.56 13.22 -10.80
C VAL A 253 12.02 14.55 -11.35
N GLY A 254 11.09 14.48 -12.31
CA GLY A 254 10.42 15.65 -12.87
C GLY A 254 9.63 16.42 -11.80
N ASP A 255 8.81 15.71 -11.01
CA ASP A 255 7.99 16.32 -9.96
C ASP A 255 8.83 17.07 -8.91
N ILE A 256 9.97 16.49 -8.47
CA ILE A 256 10.94 17.15 -7.57
C ILE A 256 11.58 18.35 -8.25
N PHE A 257 12.00 18.22 -9.51
CA PHE A 257 12.65 19.29 -10.26
C PHE A 257 11.70 20.48 -10.45
N SER A 258 10.46 20.23 -10.90
CA SER A 258 9.41 21.23 -11.12
C SER A 258 9.01 21.94 -9.81
N ALA A 259 8.93 21.20 -8.69
CA ALA A 259 8.77 21.79 -7.36
C ALA A 259 9.93 22.71 -6.94
N LEU A 260 11.18 22.31 -7.20
CA LEU A 260 12.37 23.12 -6.91
C LEU A 260 12.50 24.33 -7.84
N ILE A 261 12.04 24.25 -9.10
CA ILE A 261 11.90 25.40 -9.99
C ILE A 261 10.94 26.41 -9.38
N LEU A 262 9.73 25.99 -8.99
CA LEU A 262 8.74 26.89 -8.36
C LEU A 262 9.30 27.55 -7.10
N ALA A 263 9.93 26.78 -6.21
CA ALA A 263 10.43 27.31 -4.93
C ALA A 263 11.66 28.23 -5.06
N HIS A 264 12.44 28.12 -6.14
CA HIS A 264 13.65 28.93 -6.34
C HIS A 264 13.50 30.04 -7.39
N PHE A 265 12.51 29.95 -8.27
CA PHE A 265 12.24 30.98 -9.26
C PHE A 265 11.69 32.23 -8.58
N LYS A 266 12.43 33.33 -8.71
CA LYS A 266 12.00 34.65 -8.26
C LYS A 266 11.68 35.51 -9.47
N LEU A 267 10.44 35.99 -9.54
CA LEU A 267 10.11 37.17 -10.35
C LEU A 267 11.04 38.32 -9.87
N ALA A 268 11.64 39.03 -10.83
CA ALA A 268 12.89 39.75 -10.59
C ALA A 268 12.73 40.94 -9.62
N LEU A 269 13.20 40.76 -8.38
CA LEU A 269 13.36 41.83 -7.38
C LEU A 269 14.81 42.31 -7.23
N ASP A 270 15.80 41.48 -7.55
CA ASP A 270 17.23 41.79 -7.44
C ASP A 270 17.93 41.77 -8.80
N SER A 271 18.46 42.92 -9.23
CA SER A 271 19.14 43.13 -10.51
C SER A 271 20.58 42.58 -10.59
N SER A 272 20.99 41.75 -9.63
CA SER A 272 22.36 41.29 -9.44
C SER A 272 22.63 39.84 -9.90
N SER A 273 21.59 39.09 -10.26
CA SER A 273 21.71 37.67 -10.65
C SER A 273 21.64 37.47 -12.17
N PRO A 274 22.54 36.67 -12.78
CA PRO A 274 22.42 36.30 -14.19
C PRO A 274 21.22 35.36 -14.39
N SER A 275 20.14 35.87 -15.01
CA SER A 275 18.86 35.17 -15.28
C SER A 275 18.27 34.43 -14.06
N PRO A 276 17.19 34.94 -13.43
CA PRO A 276 16.52 34.26 -12.32
C PRO A 276 16.09 32.82 -12.64
N LEU A 277 15.74 32.53 -13.90
CA LEU A 277 15.42 31.17 -14.36
C LEU A 277 16.66 30.26 -14.33
N SER A 278 17.82 30.76 -14.78
CA SER A 278 19.06 29.98 -14.77
C SER A 278 19.53 29.66 -13.34
N ALA A 279 19.34 30.60 -12.41
CA ALA A 279 19.64 30.40 -11.00
C ALA A 279 18.71 29.35 -10.35
N ALA A 280 17.42 29.38 -10.68
CA ALA A 280 16.45 28.37 -10.23
C ALA A 280 16.76 26.99 -10.83
N ALA A 281 16.96 26.91 -12.15
CA ALA A 281 17.30 25.67 -12.85
C ALA A 281 18.61 25.06 -12.36
N SER A 282 19.63 25.88 -12.07
CA SER A 282 20.88 25.42 -11.47
C SER A 282 20.67 24.80 -10.09
N ARG A 283 19.89 25.44 -9.21
CA ARG A 283 19.58 24.89 -7.88
C ARG A 283 18.73 23.63 -7.96
N ALA A 284 17.72 23.60 -8.82
CA ALA A 284 16.87 22.44 -9.05
C ALA A 284 17.69 21.24 -9.57
N LEU A 285 18.52 21.45 -10.59
CA LEU A 285 19.37 20.41 -11.18
C LEU A 285 20.37 19.83 -10.17
N HIS A 286 21.15 20.69 -9.49
CA HIS A 286 22.18 20.22 -8.56
C HIS A 286 21.60 19.59 -7.30
N THR A 287 20.47 20.09 -6.79
CA THR A 287 19.76 19.49 -5.64
C THR A 287 19.20 18.13 -6.03
N THR A 288 18.48 18.05 -7.14
CA THR A 288 17.92 16.79 -7.65
C THR A 288 19.02 15.77 -7.91
N HIS A 289 20.06 16.13 -8.67
CA HIS A 289 21.20 15.25 -8.95
C HIS A 289 21.92 14.78 -7.68
N SER A 290 22.09 15.65 -6.68
CA SER A 290 22.67 15.28 -5.38
C SER A 290 21.80 14.28 -4.60
N ILE A 291 20.47 14.40 -4.68
CA ILE A 291 19.54 13.41 -4.12
C ILE A 291 19.70 12.08 -4.86
N LEU A 292 19.63 12.08 -6.19
CA LEU A 292 19.75 10.85 -6.99
C LEU A 292 21.10 10.16 -6.77
N TYR A 293 22.21 10.90 -6.70
CA TYR A 293 23.55 10.35 -6.45
C TYR A 293 23.67 9.71 -5.06
N ARG A 294 23.10 10.34 -4.02
CA ARG A 294 23.05 9.74 -2.67
C ARG A 294 22.21 8.48 -2.64
N THR A 295 21.04 8.49 -3.28
CA THR A 295 20.16 7.33 -3.44
C THR A 295 20.84 6.20 -4.20
N HIS A 296 21.53 6.50 -5.31
CA HIS A 296 22.28 5.55 -6.11
C HIS A 296 23.41 4.91 -5.30
N LYS A 297 24.24 5.72 -4.61
CA LYS A 297 25.32 5.23 -3.75
C LYS A 297 24.81 4.36 -2.59
N HIS A 298 23.67 4.70 -2.01
CA HIS A 298 23.02 3.86 -1.01
C HIS A 298 22.55 2.53 -1.60
N ALA A 299 21.89 2.54 -2.76
CA ALA A 299 21.44 1.32 -3.44
C ALA A 299 22.61 0.40 -3.82
N LEU A 300 23.72 0.94 -4.34
CA LEU A 300 24.95 0.18 -4.60
C LEU A 300 25.54 -0.42 -3.32
N ALA A 301 25.56 0.32 -2.20
CA ALA A 301 26.08 -0.16 -0.92
C ALA A 301 25.17 -1.18 -0.21
N VAL A 302 23.89 -1.27 -0.59
CA VAL A 302 22.99 -2.35 -0.21
C VAL A 302 23.22 -3.57 -1.12
N ALA A 303 23.32 -3.36 -2.43
CA ALA A 303 23.58 -4.43 -3.40
C ALA A 303 24.93 -5.14 -3.17
N SER A 304 25.99 -4.41 -2.83
CA SER A 304 27.31 -5.00 -2.56
C SER A 304 27.34 -5.89 -1.31
N LYS A 305 26.45 -5.64 -0.34
CA LYS A 305 26.27 -6.51 0.85
C LYS A 305 25.43 -7.76 0.56
N LEU A 306 24.72 -7.79 -0.56
CA LEU A 306 23.94 -8.94 -1.04
C LEU A 306 24.74 -9.81 -2.01
N SER A 307 25.75 -9.27 -2.69
CA SER A 307 26.54 -9.97 -3.70
C SER A 307 27.59 -10.96 -3.17
N ASP A 308 27.77 -11.07 -1.84
CA ASP A 308 28.55 -12.16 -1.24
C ASP A 308 27.78 -13.52 -1.28
N SER A 309 26.54 -13.53 -1.78
CA SER A 309 25.79 -14.72 -2.18
C SER A 309 25.79 -14.87 -3.72
N PRO A 310 26.22 -16.00 -4.30
CA PRO A 310 26.68 -16.08 -5.69
C PRO A 310 25.57 -16.23 -6.76
N SER A 311 24.45 -15.52 -6.65
CA SER A 311 23.34 -15.67 -7.62
C SER A 311 22.41 -14.46 -7.86
N SER A 312 22.79 -13.22 -7.48
CA SER A 312 21.99 -12.03 -7.83
C SER A 312 22.79 -10.91 -8.51
N THR A 313 22.47 -10.65 -9.79
CA THR A 313 22.83 -9.41 -10.47
C THR A 313 21.91 -8.28 -10.00
N PRO A 314 22.43 -7.08 -9.69
CA PRO A 314 21.57 -5.99 -9.22
C PRO A 314 20.58 -5.52 -10.29
N ASN A 315 19.30 -5.37 -9.93
CA ASN A 315 18.26 -4.80 -10.78
C ASN A 315 18.68 -3.41 -11.26
N THR A 316 19.12 -3.33 -12.52
CA THR A 316 19.72 -2.15 -13.13
C THR A 316 18.89 -1.56 -14.27
N TYR A 317 17.76 -2.22 -14.60
CA TYR A 317 16.87 -1.89 -15.71
C TYR A 317 15.41 -1.98 -15.26
N THR A 318 14.54 -1.20 -15.89
CA THR A 318 13.08 -1.30 -15.78
C THR A 318 12.51 -2.49 -16.55
N ASP A 319 11.27 -2.89 -16.23
CA ASP A 319 10.49 -3.82 -17.07
C ASP A 319 10.40 -3.32 -18.53
N ASP A 320 10.31 -2.00 -18.75
CA ASP A 320 10.24 -1.38 -20.08
C ASP A 320 11.56 -1.43 -20.87
N GLU A 321 12.72 -1.37 -20.19
CA GLU A 321 14.05 -1.55 -20.79
C GLU A 321 14.36 -3.03 -21.04
N LEU A 322 13.92 -3.93 -20.15
CA LEU A 322 13.99 -5.38 -20.33
C LEU A 322 13.11 -5.83 -21.51
N ASP A 323 11.90 -5.31 -21.62
CA ASP A 323 10.98 -5.54 -22.76
C ASP A 323 11.53 -4.99 -24.09
N ALA A 324 12.37 -3.95 -24.06
CA ALA A 324 13.04 -3.42 -25.24
C ALA A 324 14.26 -4.27 -25.66
N GLN A 325 14.98 -4.85 -24.70
CA GLN A 325 16.12 -5.75 -24.95
C GLN A 325 15.67 -7.16 -25.38
N GLU A 326 14.49 -7.62 -24.93
CA GLU A 326 13.90 -8.89 -25.34
C GLU A 326 12.54 -8.72 -26.05
N PRO A 327 12.49 -8.30 -27.34
CA PRO A 327 11.22 -8.05 -28.05
C PRO A 327 10.28 -9.26 -28.16
N LEU A 328 10.79 -10.49 -27.96
CA LEU A 328 9.97 -11.71 -27.95
C LEU A 328 9.12 -11.87 -26.69
N ARG A 329 9.45 -11.14 -25.61
CA ARG A 329 8.65 -10.98 -24.39
C ARG A 329 7.31 -10.29 -24.69
N ARG A 330 7.27 -9.46 -25.75
CA ARG A 330 6.07 -8.88 -26.38
C ARG A 330 5.77 -9.50 -27.75
N ARG A 331 5.22 -10.72 -27.80
CA ARG A 331 4.52 -11.21 -29.00
C ARG A 331 3.02 -11.46 -28.77
N PRO A 332 2.12 -10.73 -29.46
CA PRO A 332 0.71 -11.09 -29.49
C PRO A 332 0.51 -12.29 -30.43
N GLN A 333 -0.23 -13.31 -29.99
CA GLN A 333 -0.67 -14.37 -30.90
C GLN A 333 -1.72 -13.83 -31.87
N LYS A 334 -1.33 -13.67 -33.14
CA LYS A 334 -2.24 -13.47 -34.28
C LYS A 334 -3.04 -14.75 -34.53
N GLY A 335 -4.34 -14.63 -34.82
CA GLY A 335 -5.17 -15.79 -35.12
C GLY A 335 -6.60 -15.53 -35.59
N SER A 336 -6.89 -14.38 -36.21
CA SER A 336 -8.22 -14.13 -36.81
C SER A 336 -8.33 -14.74 -38.22
N THR A 337 -9.01 -15.89 -38.33
CA THR A 337 -9.47 -16.42 -39.63
C THR A 337 -10.91 -16.93 -39.51
N GLN A 338 -11.83 -16.30 -40.26
CA GLN A 338 -13.18 -16.85 -40.48
C GLN A 338 -13.09 -18.04 -41.44
N LEU A 339 -13.83 -19.14 -41.19
CA LEU A 339 -14.54 -19.92 -42.23
C LEU A 339 -15.39 -21.10 -41.67
N LYS A 340 -16.71 -20.99 -41.88
CA LYS A 340 -17.74 -22.02 -42.17
C LYS A 340 -17.77 -23.41 -41.48
N ARG A 341 -18.99 -23.78 -41.05
CA ARG A 341 -19.51 -25.15 -40.83
C ARG A 341 -19.05 -26.13 -41.93
N CYS A 342 -18.72 -27.41 -41.66
CA CYS A 342 -19.65 -28.46 -41.21
C CYS A 342 -18.94 -29.78 -40.80
N ASP A 343 -19.70 -30.63 -40.11
CA ASP A 343 -19.63 -32.11 -40.00
C ASP A 343 -18.59 -32.87 -39.14
N HIS A 344 -19.16 -33.58 -38.15
CA HIS A 344 -18.94 -34.97 -37.73
C HIS A 344 -17.51 -35.49 -37.42
N GLY A 345 -17.24 -35.72 -36.12
CA GLY A 345 -16.17 -36.61 -35.65
C GLY A 345 -15.96 -36.56 -34.14
N LYS A 346 -16.17 -37.69 -33.44
CA LYS A 346 -15.93 -37.82 -31.98
C LYS A 346 -14.42 -37.79 -31.68
N ASP A 347 -14.00 -37.20 -30.56
CA ASP A 347 -13.62 -37.94 -29.34
C ASP A 347 -12.99 -37.05 -28.24
N PHE A 348 -13.05 -37.53 -26.99
CA PHE A 348 -12.42 -37.04 -25.75
C PHE A 348 -12.35 -35.52 -25.47
N GLY A 349 -13.32 -35.04 -24.70
CA GLY A 349 -13.34 -33.65 -24.20
C GLY A 349 -12.40 -33.42 -23.02
N THR A 350 -11.35 -32.62 -23.24
CA THR A 350 -10.68 -31.84 -22.19
C THR A 350 -11.56 -30.68 -21.76
N LEU A 351 -11.79 -30.53 -20.45
CA LEU A 351 -12.45 -29.36 -19.87
C LEU A 351 -11.50 -28.14 -19.92
N GLU A 352 -11.63 -27.30 -20.95
CA GLU A 352 -11.01 -25.98 -20.98
C GLU A 352 -11.68 -25.06 -19.95
N TYR A 353 -10.97 -24.76 -18.86
CA TYR A 353 -11.45 -23.82 -17.85
C TYR A 353 -11.16 -22.37 -18.29
N THR A 354 -12.06 -21.79 -19.07
CA THR A 354 -11.97 -20.38 -19.47
C THR A 354 -12.17 -19.47 -18.25
N ALA A 355 -11.13 -18.76 -17.82
CA ALA A 355 -11.23 -17.77 -16.76
C ALA A 355 -12.08 -16.56 -17.20
N GLN A 356 -13.36 -16.56 -16.80
CA GLN A 356 -14.24 -15.40 -16.87
C GLN A 356 -13.74 -14.28 -15.93
N PRO A 357 -14.04 -13.00 -16.19
CA PRO A 357 -13.81 -11.94 -15.20
C PRO A 357 -14.72 -12.15 -13.99
N ILE A 358 -14.13 -12.63 -12.90
CA ILE A 358 -14.84 -12.90 -11.63
C ILE A 358 -15.24 -11.56 -11.00
N GLN A 359 -16.53 -11.41 -10.68
CA GLN A 359 -17.07 -10.21 -10.05
C GLN A 359 -16.66 -10.12 -8.57
N PRO A 360 -16.55 -8.90 -7.98
CA PRO A 360 -16.30 -8.74 -6.56
C PRO A 360 -17.39 -9.44 -5.74
N PHE A 361 -17.00 -10.17 -4.70
CA PHE A 361 -17.99 -10.86 -3.86
C PHE A 361 -18.88 -9.84 -3.12
N GLU A 362 -20.19 -10.07 -3.17
CA GLU A 362 -21.20 -9.33 -2.39
C GLU A 362 -21.67 -10.12 -1.16
N VAL A 363 -21.35 -11.42 -1.11
CA VAL A 363 -21.78 -12.37 -0.08
C VAL A 363 -20.62 -13.30 0.26
N ILE A 364 -20.46 -13.59 1.56
CA ILE A 364 -19.48 -14.55 2.07
C ILE A 364 -20.04 -15.98 1.93
N PRO A 365 -19.29 -16.95 1.38
CA PRO A 365 -19.78 -18.31 1.14
C PRO A 365 -20.04 -19.06 2.45
N VAL A 366 -21.07 -19.91 2.42
CA VAL A 366 -21.47 -20.79 3.51
C VAL A 366 -21.21 -22.23 3.08
N ILE A 367 -20.24 -22.88 3.74
CA ILE A 367 -19.78 -24.24 3.41
C ILE A 367 -20.37 -25.24 4.39
N ASP A 368 -20.82 -26.38 3.86
CA ASP A 368 -21.37 -27.48 4.65
C ASP A 368 -20.28 -28.52 4.92
N ILE A 369 -19.69 -28.51 6.12
CA ILE A 369 -18.53 -29.37 6.42
C ILE A 369 -18.90 -30.76 6.92
N SER A 370 -20.18 -31.17 6.81
CA SER A 370 -20.63 -32.53 7.13
C SER A 370 -19.92 -33.60 6.27
N GLY A 371 -19.55 -33.27 5.03
CA GLY A 371 -18.81 -34.15 4.12
C GLY A 371 -17.41 -34.56 4.58
N LEU A 372 -16.81 -33.85 5.55
CA LEU A 372 -15.48 -34.21 6.11
C LEU A 372 -15.48 -35.56 6.87
N SER A 373 -16.65 -36.00 7.33
CA SER A 373 -16.83 -37.32 7.96
C SER A 373 -17.39 -38.38 6.99
N GLY A 374 -17.47 -38.06 5.70
CA GLY A 374 -17.96 -38.94 4.64
C GLY A 374 -16.86 -39.77 3.97
N ASP A 375 -17.18 -40.25 2.77
CA ASP A 375 -16.21 -40.93 1.89
C ASP A 375 -15.20 -39.95 1.29
N GLU A 376 -14.15 -40.48 0.65
CA GLU A 376 -13.09 -39.71 0.00
C GLU A 376 -13.64 -38.65 -0.97
N LYS A 377 -14.71 -39.00 -1.72
CA LYS A 377 -15.40 -38.09 -2.62
C LYS A 377 -16.06 -36.92 -1.88
N SER A 378 -16.72 -37.18 -0.74
CA SER A 378 -17.32 -36.14 0.10
C SER A 378 -16.26 -35.21 0.71
N LYS A 379 -15.10 -35.74 1.12
CA LYS A 379 -13.97 -34.93 1.59
C LYS A 379 -13.42 -34.02 0.51
N ILE A 380 -13.16 -34.56 -0.69
CA ILE A 380 -12.66 -33.78 -1.84
C ILE A 380 -13.66 -32.70 -2.25
N GLN A 381 -14.97 -32.97 -2.20
CA GLN A 381 -16.00 -31.96 -2.48
C GLN A 381 -15.93 -30.79 -1.49
N VAL A 382 -15.85 -31.05 -0.18
CA VAL A 382 -15.74 -29.99 0.84
C VAL A 382 -14.41 -29.24 0.72
N ALA A 383 -13.31 -29.94 0.46
CA ALA A 383 -12.00 -29.32 0.21
C ALA A 383 -12.02 -28.41 -1.05
N THR A 384 -12.74 -28.81 -2.09
CA THR A 384 -12.95 -27.99 -3.29
C THR A 384 -13.79 -26.75 -2.97
N GLU A 385 -14.87 -26.87 -2.19
CA GLU A 385 -15.67 -25.71 -1.76
C GLU A 385 -14.87 -24.74 -0.88
N ILE A 386 -14.00 -25.26 0.00
CA ILE A 386 -13.06 -24.46 0.79
C ILE A 386 -12.05 -23.74 -0.12
N ARG A 387 -11.48 -24.45 -1.10
CA ARG A 387 -10.56 -23.89 -2.10
C ARG A 387 -11.24 -22.78 -2.90
N GLU A 388 -12.43 -23.02 -3.45
CA GLU A 388 -13.20 -22.05 -4.21
C GLU A 388 -13.68 -20.86 -3.36
N ALA A 389 -13.94 -21.05 -2.06
CA ALA A 389 -14.21 -19.95 -1.14
C ALA A 389 -12.96 -19.09 -0.86
N CYS A 390 -11.82 -19.72 -0.60
CA CYS A 390 -10.53 -19.03 -0.45
C CYS A 390 -10.15 -18.26 -1.73
N ILE A 391 -10.43 -18.83 -2.90
CA ILE A 391 -10.26 -18.19 -4.21
C ILE A 391 -11.23 -17.01 -4.33
N HIS A 392 -12.54 -17.24 -4.36
CA HIS A 392 -13.50 -16.20 -4.72
C HIS A 392 -13.65 -15.07 -3.69
N VAL A 393 -13.34 -15.34 -2.41
CA VAL A 393 -13.27 -14.32 -1.35
C VAL A 393 -11.81 -13.87 -1.09
N GLY A 394 -10.84 -14.26 -1.93
CA GLY A 394 -9.47 -13.72 -1.91
C GLY A 394 -8.49 -14.27 -2.97
N PHE A 395 -8.54 -13.79 -4.22
CA PHE A 395 -7.68 -14.28 -5.31
C PHE A 395 -6.66 -13.28 -5.89
N PHE A 396 -5.47 -13.79 -6.27
CA PHE A 396 -5.09 -13.87 -7.70
C PHE A 396 -3.91 -14.84 -7.97
N TYR A 397 -3.80 -15.33 -9.21
CA TYR A 397 -2.76 -16.27 -9.68
C TYR A 397 -1.57 -15.54 -10.36
N GLY A 398 -0.33 -15.75 -9.87
CA GLY A 398 0.95 -15.40 -10.52
C GLY A 398 1.30 -13.90 -10.61
N GLU A 399 2.51 -13.40 -10.37
CA GLU A 399 3.83 -13.99 -10.05
C GLU A 399 4.55 -13.15 -8.96
N LEU A 400 5.60 -13.71 -8.35
CA LEU A 400 6.80 -13.05 -7.75
C LEU A 400 6.65 -11.67 -7.04
N ILE A 401 6.86 -11.69 -5.71
CA ILE A 401 7.01 -10.52 -4.82
C ILE A 401 8.29 -10.74 -4.01
N THR A 402 9.04 -9.67 -3.71
CA THR A 402 10.05 -9.66 -2.64
C THR A 402 9.67 -8.62 -1.56
N PRO A 403 10.03 -8.84 -0.29
CA PRO A 403 9.31 -8.26 0.85
C PRO A 403 9.86 -6.90 1.28
N TYR A 404 9.00 -6.07 1.89
CA TYR A 404 9.46 -5.07 2.85
C TYR A 404 8.59 -5.04 4.12
N ARG A 405 9.26 -4.83 5.25
CA ARG A 405 8.69 -4.94 6.61
C ARG A 405 7.73 -3.79 6.92
N GLY A 406 6.56 -4.14 7.45
CA GLY A 406 5.59 -3.18 8.00
C GLY A 406 4.17 -3.75 8.07
N CYS A 407 3.86 -4.51 9.13
CA CYS A 407 2.49 -4.94 9.47
C CYS A 407 1.73 -5.74 8.39
N ILE A 408 2.23 -6.92 8.01
CA ILE A 408 1.52 -7.85 7.08
C ILE A 408 0.70 -8.86 7.88
N TYR A 409 -0.65 -8.79 7.79
CA TYR A 409 -1.55 -9.86 8.21
C TYR A 409 -2.66 -10.04 7.18
N THR A 410 -2.75 -11.25 6.67
CA THR A 410 -3.54 -11.57 5.48
C THR A 410 -4.67 -12.51 5.86
N LYS A 411 -5.90 -12.26 5.38
CA LYS A 411 -7.09 -12.91 5.95
C LYS A 411 -8.05 -13.37 4.84
N TYR A 412 -8.37 -14.67 4.82
CA TYR A 412 -9.54 -15.22 4.11
C TYR A 412 -10.73 -15.25 5.06
N LEU A 413 -11.95 -15.33 4.54
CA LEU A 413 -13.12 -15.49 5.40
C LEU A 413 -14.21 -16.31 4.73
N MET A 414 -14.64 -17.37 5.42
CA MET A 414 -15.75 -18.25 5.02
C MET A 414 -16.63 -18.52 6.25
N ILE A 415 -17.87 -18.94 6.04
CA ILE A 415 -18.75 -19.37 7.12
C ILE A 415 -18.99 -20.87 6.99
N VAL A 416 -18.86 -21.63 8.07
CA VAL A 416 -19.12 -23.08 8.08
C VAL A 416 -20.35 -23.43 8.91
N ARG A 417 -21.15 -24.38 8.42
CA ARG A 417 -22.30 -24.97 9.12
C ARG A 417 -22.11 -26.48 9.28
N ASN A 418 -22.96 -27.14 10.08
CA ASN A 418 -22.89 -28.57 10.38
C ASN A 418 -21.51 -29.00 10.95
N HIS A 419 -20.92 -28.10 11.73
CA HIS A 419 -19.57 -28.24 12.29
C HIS A 419 -19.44 -29.31 13.41
N GLY A 420 -20.56 -29.81 13.95
CA GLY A 420 -20.56 -30.88 14.95
C GLY A 420 -20.10 -30.46 16.36
N VAL A 421 -20.09 -29.17 16.66
CA VAL A 421 -19.99 -28.66 18.04
C VAL A 421 -21.42 -28.56 18.57
N ASP A 422 -21.68 -29.16 19.74
CA ASP A 422 -23.01 -29.14 20.35
C ASP A 422 -23.42 -27.70 20.70
N GLN A 423 -24.62 -27.30 20.26
CA GLN A 423 -25.17 -25.98 20.55
C GLN A 423 -25.31 -25.74 22.06
N GLN A 424 -25.56 -26.79 22.87
CA GLN A 424 -25.61 -26.66 24.33
C GLN A 424 -24.26 -26.25 24.94
N ILE A 425 -23.14 -26.63 24.33
CA ILE A 425 -21.80 -26.20 24.77
C ILE A 425 -21.60 -24.72 24.44
N ILE A 426 -22.01 -24.29 23.24
CA ILE A 426 -21.95 -22.89 22.82
C ILE A 426 -22.81 -22.03 23.75
N ASP A 427 -24.08 -22.38 23.94
CA ASP A 427 -25.05 -21.62 24.73
C ASP A 427 -24.63 -21.50 26.19
N ALA A 428 -24.15 -22.60 26.80
CA ALA A 428 -23.65 -22.60 28.18
C ALA A 428 -22.40 -21.71 28.34
N THR A 429 -21.55 -21.62 27.31
CA THR A 429 -20.34 -20.78 27.33
C THR A 429 -20.66 -19.31 27.11
N VAL A 430 -21.62 -19.00 26.23
CA VAL A 430 -22.13 -17.63 26.03
C VAL A 430 -22.79 -17.11 27.31
N GLU A 431 -23.57 -17.95 28.00
CA GLU A 431 -24.19 -17.59 29.28
C GLU A 431 -23.15 -17.40 30.39
N ALA A 432 -22.14 -18.29 30.47
CA ALA A 432 -21.01 -18.13 31.38
C ALA A 432 -20.22 -16.83 31.11
N ALA A 433 -20.04 -16.45 29.84
CA ALA A 433 -19.40 -15.19 29.45
C ALA A 433 -20.25 -13.96 29.84
N ARG A 434 -21.58 -14.00 29.65
CA ARG A 434 -22.48 -12.93 30.11
C ARG A 434 -22.35 -12.71 31.61
N GLN A 435 -22.48 -13.78 32.40
CA GLN A 435 -22.35 -13.72 33.85
C GLN A 435 -20.98 -13.23 34.31
N PHE A 436 -19.89 -13.63 33.62
CA PHE A 436 -18.55 -13.12 33.88
C PHE A 436 -18.44 -11.61 33.65
N PHE A 437 -18.86 -11.12 32.49
CA PHE A 437 -18.71 -9.69 32.18
C PHE A 437 -19.70 -8.79 32.93
N ASP A 438 -20.81 -9.34 33.45
CA ASP A 438 -21.72 -8.67 34.39
C ASP A 438 -21.20 -8.59 35.83
N LEU A 439 -20.07 -9.24 36.16
CA LEU A 439 -19.40 -9.04 37.45
C LEU A 439 -18.94 -7.57 37.62
N PRO A 440 -18.90 -7.06 38.87
CA PRO A 440 -18.28 -5.76 39.17
C PRO A 440 -16.86 -5.67 38.60
N LEU A 441 -16.47 -4.49 38.12
CA LEU A 441 -15.14 -4.27 37.54
C LEU A 441 -14.02 -4.69 38.51
N GLU A 442 -14.17 -4.40 39.80
CA GLU A 442 -13.25 -4.80 40.87
C GLU A 442 -13.04 -6.33 40.96
N GLU A 443 -14.05 -7.15 40.65
CA GLU A 443 -13.90 -8.61 40.61
C GLU A 443 -13.16 -9.08 39.36
N LYS A 444 -13.43 -8.45 38.20
CA LYS A 444 -12.76 -8.76 36.94
C LYS A 444 -11.29 -8.33 36.95
N GLU A 445 -10.98 -7.17 37.52
CA GLU A 445 -9.62 -6.66 37.67
C GLU A 445 -8.74 -7.52 38.61
N LYS A 446 -9.30 -8.33 39.52
CA LYS A 446 -8.49 -9.26 40.34
C LYS A 446 -7.71 -10.26 39.49
N ILE A 447 -8.26 -10.61 38.33
CA ILE A 447 -7.67 -11.53 37.36
C ILE A 447 -7.19 -10.80 36.09
N ASP A 448 -6.87 -9.51 36.20
CA ASP A 448 -6.34 -8.69 35.10
C ASP A 448 -5.12 -9.35 34.42
N ILE A 449 -5.11 -9.30 33.09
CA ILE A 449 -4.14 -9.96 32.23
C ILE A 449 -2.69 -9.55 32.55
N HIS A 450 -2.44 -8.29 32.93
CA HIS A 450 -1.12 -7.76 33.28
C HIS A 450 -0.61 -8.23 34.65
N LYS A 451 -1.47 -8.83 35.48
CA LYS A 451 -1.09 -9.45 36.78
C LYS A 451 -0.63 -10.90 36.62
N SER A 452 -0.85 -11.50 35.45
CA SER A 452 -0.44 -12.87 35.13
C SER A 452 0.92 -12.88 34.41
N SER A 453 1.79 -13.84 34.73
CA SER A 453 3.10 -13.99 34.08
C SER A 453 3.02 -14.63 32.68
N ASN A 454 1.81 -15.06 32.28
CA ASN A 454 1.53 -15.74 31.03
C ASN A 454 0.32 -15.12 30.31
N PHE A 455 0.02 -13.84 30.58
CA PHE A 455 -0.99 -13.02 29.90
C PHE A 455 -2.31 -13.77 29.64
N LYS A 456 -2.88 -14.35 30.70
CA LYS A 456 -4.18 -15.02 30.74
C LYS A 456 -5.01 -14.39 31.83
N GLY A 457 -6.28 -14.09 31.56
CA GLY A 457 -7.14 -13.36 32.47
C GLY A 457 -8.02 -12.34 31.76
N TYR A 458 -8.37 -11.26 32.47
CA TYR A 458 -9.29 -10.22 32.01
C TYR A 458 -8.57 -9.03 31.38
N THR A 459 -9.14 -8.52 30.30
CA THR A 459 -8.68 -7.31 29.59
C THR A 459 -9.78 -6.25 29.67
N ALA A 460 -9.48 -5.10 30.26
CA ALA A 460 -10.45 -4.02 30.47
C ALA A 460 -10.74 -3.19 29.19
N LEU A 461 -11.83 -2.40 29.23
CA LEU A 461 -12.15 -1.42 28.18
C LEU A 461 -11.00 -0.44 27.96
N LEU A 462 -10.64 -0.19 26.69
CA LEU A 462 -9.46 0.59 26.28
C LEU A 462 -8.11 -0.01 26.75
N GLY A 463 -8.12 -1.21 27.33
CA GLY A 463 -6.95 -2.00 27.69
C GLY A 463 -6.28 -2.69 26.50
N GLU A 464 -6.95 -2.71 25.34
CA GLU A 464 -6.37 -3.03 24.03
C GLU A 464 -6.43 -1.81 23.10
N ASN A 465 -5.55 -1.77 22.09
CA ASN A 465 -5.47 -0.68 21.11
C ASN A 465 -4.83 -1.17 19.80
N THR A 466 -5.66 -1.77 18.94
CA THR A 466 -5.23 -2.30 17.64
C THR A 466 -5.00 -1.22 16.56
N ASN A 467 -5.33 0.05 16.84
CA ASN A 467 -5.04 1.21 15.99
C ASN A 467 -4.32 2.32 16.79
N PRO A 468 -3.03 2.62 16.53
CA PRO A 468 -2.29 3.68 17.23
C PRO A 468 -2.90 5.09 17.20
N GLU A 469 -3.82 5.36 16.26
CA GLU A 469 -4.54 6.64 16.15
C GLU A 469 -5.79 6.72 17.06
N ASN A 470 -6.22 5.59 17.64
CA ASN A 470 -7.37 5.50 18.55
C ASN A 470 -6.95 5.59 20.03
N ARG A 471 -7.93 5.90 20.90
CA ARG A 471 -7.76 5.99 22.36
C ARG A 471 -7.89 4.63 23.09
N GLY A 472 -7.64 3.52 22.39
CA GLY A 472 -8.01 2.17 22.83
C GLY A 472 -9.31 1.67 22.20
N ASP A 473 -9.47 0.35 22.19
CA ASP A 473 -10.59 -0.37 21.58
C ASP A 473 -11.78 -0.50 22.56
N LEU A 474 -12.99 -0.37 22.01
CA LEU A 474 -14.26 -0.37 22.77
C LEU A 474 -14.78 -1.80 23.03
N HIS A 475 -13.93 -2.63 23.63
CA HIS A 475 -14.28 -3.99 24.03
C HIS A 475 -13.64 -4.37 25.38
N GLU A 476 -14.20 -5.38 26.04
CA GLU A 476 -13.57 -6.09 27.16
C GLU A 476 -13.33 -7.56 26.78
N GLY A 477 -12.23 -8.12 27.30
CA GLY A 477 -11.67 -9.42 26.90
C GLY A 477 -11.53 -10.39 28.06
N PHE A 478 -11.54 -11.69 27.76
CA PHE A 478 -11.08 -12.74 28.67
C PHE A 478 -10.33 -13.83 27.92
N ASP A 479 -9.08 -14.07 28.34
CA ASP A 479 -8.08 -14.81 27.59
C ASP A 479 -7.60 -16.06 28.32
N ILE A 480 -7.71 -17.19 27.62
CA ILE A 480 -7.17 -18.48 28.07
C ILE A 480 -6.32 -19.13 26.98
N GLY A 481 -5.43 -20.04 27.38
CA GLY A 481 -4.73 -20.91 26.44
C GLY A 481 -4.72 -22.35 26.93
N LEU A 482 -3.82 -23.17 26.35
CA LEU A 482 -3.61 -24.52 26.83
C LEU A 482 -3.00 -24.50 28.25
N GLU A 483 -3.52 -25.35 29.13
CA GLU A 483 -3.00 -25.55 30.49
C GLU A 483 -1.83 -26.55 30.45
N SER A 484 -0.61 -26.08 30.78
CA SER A 484 0.60 -26.91 30.87
C SER A 484 1.24 -26.79 32.25
N SER A 485 1.79 -27.90 32.77
CA SER A 485 2.61 -27.93 33.99
C SER A 485 4.06 -27.52 33.75
N ASP A 486 4.49 -27.40 32.49
CA ASP A 486 5.83 -26.97 32.13
C ASP A 486 5.88 -25.43 32.02
N THR A 487 6.62 -24.81 32.92
CA THR A 487 6.83 -23.35 32.99
C THR A 487 8.06 -22.88 32.22
N SER A 488 8.76 -23.78 31.52
CA SER A 488 9.93 -23.42 30.69
C SER A 488 9.56 -22.97 29.27
N LEU A 489 8.33 -23.27 28.83
CA LEU A 489 7.75 -22.77 27.58
C LEU A 489 7.38 -21.29 27.73
N SER A 490 7.67 -20.49 26.70
CA SER A 490 7.09 -19.16 26.58
C SER A 490 5.56 -19.30 26.59
N MET A 491 4.87 -18.46 27.36
CA MET A 491 3.41 -18.54 27.55
C MET A 491 2.86 -19.82 28.24
N GLY A 492 3.74 -20.69 28.75
CA GLY A 492 3.35 -21.87 29.53
C GLY A 492 2.64 -21.56 30.85
N GLY A 493 2.06 -22.58 31.48
CA GLY A 493 1.42 -22.48 32.80
C GLY A 493 -0.11 -22.49 32.80
N MET A 494 -0.67 -22.37 34.00
CA MET A 494 -2.12 -22.44 34.26
C MET A 494 -2.86 -21.22 33.76
N ASN A 495 -4.14 -21.40 33.42
CA ASN A 495 -5.06 -20.30 33.13
C ASN A 495 -5.51 -19.65 34.45
N VAL A 496 -5.70 -18.32 34.43
CA VAL A 496 -6.26 -17.59 35.58
C VAL A 496 -7.78 -17.63 35.46
N TRP A 497 -8.46 -18.01 36.53
CA TRP A 497 -9.92 -18.22 36.55
C TRP A 497 -10.57 -17.39 37.67
N PRO A 498 -11.79 -16.86 37.48
CA PRO A 498 -12.57 -16.33 38.59
C PRO A 498 -12.81 -17.43 39.65
N PRO A 499 -12.82 -17.09 40.96
CA PRO A 499 -13.05 -18.07 42.02
C PRO A 499 -14.40 -18.81 41.86
N PRO A 500 -14.48 -20.14 42.09
CA PRO A 500 -15.72 -20.90 41.90
C PRO A 500 -16.89 -20.49 42.81
N ASP A 501 -16.60 -19.78 43.91
CA ASP A 501 -17.57 -19.16 44.82
C ASP A 501 -18.12 -17.81 44.30
N ILE A 502 -17.37 -17.12 43.43
CA ILE A 502 -17.81 -15.89 42.74
C ILE A 502 -18.53 -16.24 41.43
N LEU A 503 -17.99 -17.18 40.64
CA LEU A 503 -18.57 -17.56 39.35
C LEU A 503 -18.52 -19.10 39.14
N PRO A 504 -19.45 -19.85 39.76
CA PRO A 504 -19.47 -21.32 39.68
C PRO A 504 -19.67 -21.82 38.26
N GLY A 505 -18.90 -22.83 37.87
CA GLY A 505 -19.05 -23.54 36.60
C GLY A 505 -18.37 -22.88 35.38
N PHE A 506 -17.99 -21.60 35.45
CA PHE A 506 -17.37 -20.85 34.34
C PHE A 506 -16.21 -21.60 33.68
N ARG A 507 -15.18 -22.00 34.46
CA ARG A 507 -14.04 -22.79 33.96
C ARG A 507 -14.45 -24.03 33.16
N ASN A 508 -15.47 -24.75 33.60
CA ASN A 508 -15.94 -25.98 32.94
C ASN A 508 -16.69 -25.67 31.63
N ALA A 509 -17.50 -24.60 31.59
CA ALA A 509 -18.15 -24.15 30.35
C ALA A 509 -17.11 -23.73 29.30
N VAL A 510 -16.19 -22.83 29.68
CA VAL A 510 -15.13 -22.33 28.80
C VAL A 510 -14.23 -23.46 28.28
N LEU A 511 -13.74 -24.36 29.15
CA LEU A 511 -12.87 -25.46 28.73
C LEU A 511 -13.57 -26.49 27.83
N ARG A 512 -14.88 -26.74 28.02
CA ARG A 512 -15.65 -27.62 27.12
C ARG A 512 -15.78 -27.02 25.72
N TYR A 513 -16.07 -25.73 25.62
CA TYR A 513 -16.09 -25.03 24.33
C TYR A 513 -14.70 -25.00 23.69
N TYR A 514 -13.66 -24.68 24.46
CA TYR A 514 -12.27 -24.72 23.99
C TYR A 514 -11.94 -26.08 23.36
N GLN A 515 -12.19 -27.19 24.06
CA GLN A 515 -11.93 -28.52 23.52
C GLN A 515 -12.77 -28.82 22.26
N ALA A 516 -14.07 -28.53 22.28
CA ALA A 516 -14.94 -28.83 21.14
C ALA A 516 -14.57 -28.03 19.87
N VAL A 517 -14.06 -26.80 20.03
CA VAL A 517 -13.58 -26.00 18.90
C VAL A 517 -12.15 -26.41 18.48
N VAL A 518 -11.30 -26.88 19.39
CA VAL A 518 -10.03 -27.56 19.06
C VAL A 518 -10.30 -28.82 18.21
N ASP A 519 -11.27 -29.65 18.60
CA ASP A 519 -11.67 -30.87 17.87
C ASP A 519 -12.30 -30.55 16.50
N LEU A 520 -12.88 -29.36 16.34
CA LEU A 520 -13.30 -28.83 15.04
C LEU A 520 -12.09 -28.40 14.19
N GLY A 521 -11.14 -27.66 14.75
CA GLY A 521 -9.93 -27.25 14.04
C GLY A 521 -9.09 -28.45 13.57
N LEU A 522 -8.95 -29.48 14.42
CA LEU A 522 -8.33 -30.75 14.08
C LEU A 522 -8.94 -31.42 12.83
N ARG A 523 -10.26 -31.35 12.66
CA ARG A 523 -10.97 -31.90 11.48
C ARG A 523 -10.84 -31.03 10.24
N LEU A 524 -10.51 -29.75 10.37
CA LEU A 524 -10.36 -28.81 9.26
C LEU A 524 -8.97 -28.88 8.61
N PHE A 525 -7.92 -29.26 9.34
CA PHE A 525 -6.56 -29.40 8.77
C PHE A 525 -6.48 -30.37 7.57
N PRO A 526 -7.05 -31.60 7.63
CA PRO A 526 -7.18 -32.47 6.45
C PRO A 526 -7.81 -31.79 5.23
N ALA A 527 -8.87 -31.02 5.46
CA ALA A 527 -9.58 -30.30 4.40
C ALA A 527 -8.73 -29.17 3.78
N PHE A 528 -7.95 -28.47 4.60
CA PHE A 528 -7.01 -27.44 4.13
C PHE A 528 -5.83 -28.04 3.36
N ALA A 529 -5.33 -29.22 3.72
CA ALA A 529 -4.30 -29.91 2.92
C ALA A 529 -4.83 -30.27 1.54
N LEU A 530 -6.00 -30.91 1.48
CA LEU A 530 -6.64 -31.28 0.22
C LEU A 530 -6.99 -30.05 -0.65
N ALA A 531 -7.42 -28.94 -0.03
CA ALA A 531 -7.71 -27.68 -0.74
C ALA A 531 -6.45 -27.01 -1.36
N LEU A 532 -5.26 -27.41 -0.91
CA LEU A 532 -3.95 -26.92 -1.37
C LEU A 532 -3.21 -27.94 -2.25
N ASP A 533 -3.93 -28.96 -2.73
CA ASP A 533 -3.40 -30.07 -3.54
C ASP A 533 -2.26 -30.85 -2.82
N LEU A 534 -2.35 -30.96 -1.49
CA LEU A 534 -1.43 -31.70 -0.61
C LEU A 534 -2.06 -33.00 -0.05
N PRO A 535 -1.26 -33.99 0.38
CA PRO A 535 -1.74 -35.19 1.08
C PRO A 535 -2.60 -34.86 2.31
N GLU A 536 -3.67 -35.63 2.57
CA GLU A 536 -4.61 -35.39 3.68
C GLU A 536 -3.91 -35.33 5.06
N ASP A 537 -2.83 -36.09 5.22
CA ASP A 537 -2.01 -36.18 6.42
C ASP A 537 -0.82 -35.19 6.46
N PHE A 538 -0.61 -34.37 5.42
CA PHE A 538 0.55 -33.47 5.26
C PHE A 538 0.84 -32.63 6.51
N PHE A 539 -0.22 -32.22 7.19
CA PHE A 539 -0.19 -31.34 8.35
C PHE A 539 -0.02 -32.09 9.70
N SER A 540 -0.23 -33.41 9.73
CA SER A 540 -0.32 -34.20 10.98
C SER A 540 0.95 -34.21 11.84
N ASP A 541 2.13 -34.11 11.23
CA ASP A 541 3.45 -34.01 11.87
C ASP A 541 3.91 -32.56 12.11
N LYS A 542 3.24 -31.59 11.50
CA LYS A 542 3.56 -30.14 11.52
C LYS A 542 2.71 -29.36 12.51
N PHE A 543 1.62 -29.95 12.96
CA PHE A 543 0.86 -29.50 14.12
C PHE A 543 1.29 -30.27 15.35
N LYS A 544 2.21 -29.68 16.13
CA LYS A 544 2.30 -29.95 17.57
C LYS A 544 1.07 -29.37 18.29
N ILE A 545 -0.12 -29.86 17.95
CA ILE A 545 -1.26 -29.78 18.86
C ILE A 545 -0.87 -30.62 20.06
N VAL A 546 -0.60 -29.97 21.19
CA VAL A 546 -0.20 -30.61 22.44
C VAL A 546 -1.43 -31.29 23.06
N VAL A 547 -1.87 -32.35 22.39
CA VAL A 547 -2.74 -33.40 22.93
C VAL A 547 -1.86 -34.64 23.10
N LYS A 548 -1.08 -34.56 24.19
CA LYS A 548 -0.57 -35.68 25.01
C LYS A 548 0.76 -36.38 24.62
N THR A 549 1.70 -36.29 25.56
CA THR A 549 2.74 -37.28 25.95
C THR A 549 3.73 -37.81 24.89
N THR A 550 4.89 -37.15 24.78
CA THR A 550 6.21 -37.75 25.09
C THR A 550 7.28 -36.68 25.30
N HIS A 551 8.37 -37.04 25.99
CA HIS A 551 9.44 -36.13 26.41
C HIS A 551 10.47 -35.95 25.28
N VAL A 552 10.50 -34.76 24.65
CA VAL A 552 11.53 -34.35 23.70
C VAL A 552 11.95 -32.91 24.04
N PRO A 553 13.25 -32.60 24.20
CA PRO A 553 13.68 -31.26 24.51
C PRO A 553 13.63 -30.33 23.28
N SER A 554 13.30 -29.06 23.54
CA SER A 554 13.44 -27.88 22.68
C SER A 554 12.43 -27.65 21.53
N ILE A 555 12.30 -26.35 21.22
CA ILE A 555 11.59 -25.69 20.10
C ILE A 555 10.10 -25.35 20.38
N ASP A 556 9.88 -24.04 20.56
CA ASP A 556 8.66 -23.32 20.98
C ASP A 556 8.32 -22.26 19.91
N THR A 557 7.51 -22.61 18.90
CA THR A 557 7.48 -21.89 17.61
C THR A 557 6.16 -21.92 16.82
N SER A 558 4.98 -21.72 17.43
CA SER A 558 3.72 -21.73 16.65
C SER A 558 3.37 -20.40 15.95
N TYR A 559 3.25 -20.40 14.61
CA TYR A 559 2.66 -19.33 13.78
C TYR A 559 1.14 -19.43 13.75
N GLU A 560 0.38 -18.34 13.97
CA GLU A 560 -1.06 -18.38 13.70
C GLU A 560 -1.36 -18.80 12.25
N CYS A 561 -2.10 -19.88 12.09
CA CYS A 561 -2.45 -20.49 10.79
C CYS A 561 -3.90 -20.18 10.38
N PHE A 562 -4.84 -20.26 11.33
CA PHE A 562 -6.21 -19.81 11.15
C PHE A 562 -6.92 -19.53 12.48
N THR A 563 -8.08 -18.88 12.39
CA THR A 563 -8.98 -18.58 13.51
C THR A 563 -10.35 -19.19 13.25
N ILE A 564 -10.95 -19.80 14.27
CA ILE A 564 -12.37 -20.16 14.31
C ILE A 564 -13.08 -19.14 15.21
N LEU A 565 -14.09 -18.45 14.68
CA LEU A 565 -14.78 -17.36 15.35
C LEU A 565 -16.28 -17.66 15.46
N TRP A 566 -16.76 -17.86 16.68
CA TRP A 566 -18.19 -17.75 16.96
C TRP A 566 -18.59 -16.28 17.14
N GLN A 567 -19.78 -15.91 16.69
CA GLN A 567 -20.35 -14.58 16.92
C GLN A 567 -21.86 -14.64 17.22
N ASP A 568 -22.30 -13.78 18.13
CA ASP A 568 -23.72 -13.59 18.45
C ASP A 568 -24.47 -12.91 17.27
N ASN A 569 -25.80 -12.88 17.35
CA ASN A 569 -26.73 -12.40 16.31
C ASN A 569 -26.63 -10.88 16.01
N VAL A 570 -25.69 -10.16 16.63
CA VAL A 570 -25.46 -8.73 16.40
C VAL A 570 -24.53 -8.53 15.20
N PRO A 571 -25.01 -7.94 14.07
CA PRO A 571 -24.17 -7.69 12.91
C PRO A 571 -23.16 -6.57 13.22
N ALA A 572 -21.88 -6.93 13.24
CA ALA A 572 -20.78 -6.00 13.46
C ALA A 572 -19.53 -6.32 12.62
N LEU A 573 -19.28 -7.60 12.32
CA LEU A 573 -18.13 -8.04 11.54
C LEU A 573 -18.33 -7.71 10.06
N GLN A 574 -17.39 -6.99 9.47
CA GLN A 574 -17.37 -6.62 8.05
C GLN A 574 -16.04 -7.02 7.41
N VAL A 575 -16.10 -7.41 6.14
CA VAL A 575 -14.94 -7.75 5.30
C VAL A 575 -14.91 -6.81 4.10
N LEU A 576 -13.75 -6.23 3.81
CA LEU A 576 -13.53 -5.39 2.64
C LEU A 576 -13.34 -6.29 1.41
N ASN A 577 -14.24 -6.20 0.44
CA ASN A 577 -14.11 -6.90 -0.84
C ASN A 577 -13.14 -6.18 -1.79
N THR A 578 -12.89 -6.78 -2.94
CA THR A 578 -11.95 -6.28 -3.96
C THR A 578 -12.41 -4.99 -4.65
N SER A 579 -13.68 -4.58 -4.53
CA SER A 579 -14.17 -3.26 -4.99
C SER A 579 -14.05 -2.17 -3.91
N GLY A 580 -13.47 -2.47 -2.74
CA GLY A 580 -13.33 -1.53 -1.64
C GLY A 580 -14.63 -1.32 -0.84
N GLN A 581 -15.62 -2.21 -1.02
CA GLN A 581 -16.89 -2.18 -0.29
C GLN A 581 -16.82 -3.07 0.95
N TRP A 582 -17.41 -2.61 2.06
CA TRP A 582 -17.53 -3.40 3.28
C TRP A 582 -18.75 -4.33 3.18
N VAL A 583 -18.49 -5.64 3.07
CA VAL A 583 -19.49 -6.71 3.05
C VAL A 583 -19.70 -7.23 4.48
N ASP A 584 -20.95 -7.27 4.93
CA ASP A 584 -21.28 -7.77 6.27
C ASP A 584 -21.14 -9.30 6.36
N ALA A 585 -20.38 -9.78 7.33
CA ALA A 585 -20.38 -11.18 7.75
C ALA A 585 -21.63 -11.45 8.62
N LYS A 586 -22.80 -11.44 7.96
CA LYS A 586 -24.12 -11.58 8.58
C LYS A 586 -24.15 -12.77 9.54
N PRO A 587 -24.48 -12.57 10.83
CA PRO A 587 -24.60 -13.67 11.78
C PRO A 587 -25.62 -14.72 11.31
N MET A 588 -25.26 -16.00 11.45
CA MET A 588 -26.13 -17.13 11.16
C MET A 588 -26.04 -18.15 12.30
N VAL A 589 -27.20 -18.56 12.81
CA VAL A 589 -27.31 -19.53 13.91
C VAL A 589 -26.74 -20.89 13.46
N GLY A 590 -26.01 -21.58 14.34
CA GLY A 590 -25.37 -22.86 14.04
C GLY A 590 -24.21 -22.75 13.04
N THR A 591 -23.50 -21.62 13.02
CA THR A 591 -22.33 -21.40 12.15
C THR A 591 -21.13 -20.83 12.88
N PHE A 592 -19.95 -21.07 12.31
CA PHE A 592 -18.70 -20.42 12.70
C PHE A 592 -18.10 -19.67 11.51
N VAL A 593 -17.47 -18.54 11.78
CA VAL A 593 -16.63 -17.82 10.81
C VAL A 593 -15.22 -18.40 10.88
N ILE A 594 -14.67 -18.88 9.77
CA ILE A 594 -13.28 -19.34 9.67
C ILE A 594 -12.45 -18.28 8.93
N LYS A 595 -11.26 -17.97 9.47
CA LYS A 595 -10.29 -17.03 8.88
C LYS A 595 -8.89 -17.64 8.81
N LEU A 596 -8.41 -17.97 7.62
CA LEU A 596 -7.06 -18.48 7.33
C LEU A 596 -6.04 -17.32 7.18
N LEU A 597 -4.76 -17.57 7.48
CA LEU A 597 -3.64 -16.61 7.43
C LEU A 597 -2.55 -17.04 6.39
N THR A 598 -1.93 -16.10 5.65
CA THR A 598 -1.03 -16.44 4.51
C THR A 598 0.43 -16.74 4.81
N SER A 599 0.91 -16.63 6.06
CA SER A 599 2.31 -16.95 6.38
C SER A 599 2.72 -18.37 5.96
N LEU A 600 1.76 -19.31 5.99
CA LEU A 600 1.92 -20.67 5.47
C LEU A 600 1.87 -20.78 3.94
N LEU A 601 1.16 -19.87 3.28
CA LEU A 601 0.78 -19.97 1.87
C LEU A 601 1.72 -19.19 0.94
N ASP A 602 2.83 -18.63 1.45
CA ASP A 602 3.83 -17.82 0.72
C ASP A 602 3.22 -16.77 -0.24
N ASP A 603 2.11 -16.15 0.19
CA ASP A 603 1.30 -15.24 -0.62
C ASP A 603 0.89 -15.80 -2.02
N VAL A 604 0.52 -17.09 -2.08
CA VAL A 604 -0.23 -17.70 -3.19
C VAL A 604 -1.61 -17.08 -3.35
N PHE A 605 -2.17 -16.58 -2.26
CA PHE A 605 -3.45 -15.87 -2.20
C PHE A 605 -3.23 -14.50 -1.53
N LYS A 606 -4.12 -13.50 -1.75
CA LYS A 606 -3.97 -12.11 -1.21
C LYS A 606 -5.10 -11.69 -0.27
N SER A 607 -4.84 -10.63 0.52
CA SER A 607 -5.61 -10.23 1.71
C SER A 607 -7.02 -9.69 1.46
N THR A 608 -7.93 -9.96 2.40
CA THR A 608 -9.08 -9.08 2.69
C THR A 608 -8.94 -8.42 4.07
N VAL A 609 -9.31 -7.15 4.18
CA VAL A 609 -9.30 -6.41 5.46
C VAL A 609 -10.62 -6.70 6.19
N HIS A 610 -10.60 -6.88 7.51
CA HIS A 610 -11.84 -6.96 8.29
C HIS A 610 -11.85 -5.97 9.46
N ARG A 611 -13.06 -5.66 9.95
CA ARG A 611 -13.29 -4.85 11.17
C ARG A 611 -14.56 -5.31 11.89
N ALA A 612 -14.67 -5.00 13.18
CA ALA A 612 -15.91 -5.11 13.93
C ALA A 612 -16.42 -3.71 14.31
N ILE A 613 -17.64 -3.34 13.92
CA ILE A 613 -18.30 -2.10 14.34
C ILE A 613 -19.69 -2.43 14.87
N ASN A 614 -19.87 -2.41 16.19
CA ASN A 614 -21.18 -2.61 16.80
C ASN A 614 -22.04 -1.33 16.67
N ARG A 615 -23.06 -1.35 15.81
CA ARG A 615 -24.00 -0.24 15.61
C ARG A 615 -25.36 -0.43 16.30
N SER A 616 -25.54 -1.53 17.02
CA SER A 616 -26.86 -2.02 17.43
C SER A 616 -27.44 -1.34 18.68
N GLY A 617 -26.61 -0.66 19.48
CA GLY A 617 -27.00 -0.16 20.80
C GLY A 617 -27.03 -1.23 21.91
N VAL A 618 -26.82 -2.51 21.58
CA VAL A 618 -26.76 -3.62 22.54
C VAL A 618 -25.37 -4.26 22.57
N ARG A 619 -25.06 -5.02 23.63
CA ARG A 619 -23.80 -5.76 23.76
C ARG A 619 -23.70 -6.88 22.71
N ARG A 620 -22.51 -7.09 22.12
CA ARG A 620 -22.22 -8.21 21.21
C ARG A 620 -21.13 -9.09 21.80
N TYR A 621 -21.37 -10.40 21.84
CA TYR A 621 -20.38 -11.41 22.21
C TYR A 621 -19.75 -12.06 20.98
N SER A 622 -18.47 -12.40 21.08
CA SER A 622 -17.78 -13.27 20.11
C SER A 622 -16.64 -14.04 20.78
N MET A 623 -16.34 -15.23 20.27
CA MET A 623 -15.39 -16.18 20.87
C MET A 623 -14.41 -16.74 19.81
N PRO A 624 -13.42 -15.94 19.34
CA PRO A 624 -12.32 -16.43 18.51
C PRO A 624 -11.36 -17.40 19.25
N LEU A 625 -11.08 -18.53 18.61
CA LEU A 625 -9.96 -19.43 18.92
C LEU A 625 -8.92 -19.36 17.80
N PHE A 626 -7.66 -19.10 18.15
CA PHE A 626 -6.53 -19.00 17.21
C PHE A 626 -5.69 -20.29 17.21
N PHE A 627 -5.44 -20.87 16.04
CA PHE A 627 -4.63 -22.09 15.86
C PHE A 627 -3.22 -21.75 15.39
N GLY A 628 -2.20 -22.47 15.88
CA GLY A 628 -0.79 -22.24 15.57
C GLY A 628 -0.05 -23.43 14.92
N THR A 629 1.05 -23.21 14.19
CA THR A 629 1.92 -24.25 13.57
C THR A 629 3.41 -23.98 13.65
N ASP A 630 4.25 -25.02 13.79
CA ASP A 630 5.72 -24.90 13.77
C ASP A 630 6.31 -24.77 12.34
N TYR A 631 5.48 -24.71 11.29
CA TYR A 631 5.91 -24.86 9.90
C TYR A 631 6.00 -23.54 9.11
N HIS A 632 7.02 -23.45 8.24
CA HIS A 632 7.22 -22.33 7.30
C HIS A 632 6.45 -22.55 5.98
N ALA A 633 6.72 -21.72 4.97
CA ALA A 633 6.07 -21.76 3.64
C ALA A 633 5.91 -23.18 3.06
N LEU A 634 4.70 -23.51 2.60
CA LEU A 634 4.37 -24.83 2.07
C LEU A 634 5.10 -25.15 0.77
N PRO A 635 5.56 -26.40 0.55
CA PRO A 635 6.21 -26.80 -0.70
C PRO A 635 5.36 -26.61 -1.96
N SER A 636 4.02 -26.73 -1.87
CA SER A 636 3.11 -26.45 -2.99
C SER A 636 2.98 -24.96 -3.32
N CYS A 637 3.45 -24.08 -2.43
CA CYS A 637 3.39 -22.63 -2.58
C CYS A 637 4.70 -22.03 -3.14
N VAL A 638 5.77 -22.84 -3.24
CA VAL A 638 7.13 -22.44 -3.64
C VAL A 638 7.55 -23.20 -4.90
N SER A 639 8.23 -22.53 -5.83
CA SER A 639 8.80 -23.14 -7.04
C SER A 639 9.98 -22.33 -7.58
N ASP A 640 10.67 -22.82 -8.61
CA ASP A 640 11.73 -22.06 -9.29
C ASP A 640 11.23 -20.71 -9.86
N GLY A 641 9.93 -20.62 -10.18
CA GLY A 641 9.24 -19.39 -10.58
C GLY A 641 8.55 -18.63 -9.43
N ARG A 642 8.74 -19.06 -8.18
CA ARG A 642 8.23 -18.43 -6.96
C ARG A 642 9.07 -18.90 -5.75
N PRO A 643 10.30 -18.39 -5.56
CA PRO A 643 11.12 -18.69 -4.39
C PRO A 643 10.47 -18.10 -3.11
N PRO A 644 10.78 -18.67 -1.94
CA PRO A 644 10.12 -18.30 -0.68
C PRO A 644 10.33 -16.82 -0.36
N ARG A 645 9.24 -16.11 -0.03
CA ARG A 645 9.23 -14.65 0.09
C ARG A 645 9.62 -14.13 1.48
N TYR A 646 9.67 -15.03 2.45
CA TYR A 646 9.91 -14.72 3.85
C TYR A 646 11.08 -15.53 4.39
N GLU A 647 12.04 -14.83 5.01
CA GLU A 647 13.09 -15.47 5.81
C GLU A 647 12.46 -16.29 6.95
N PRO A 648 13.03 -17.45 7.34
CA PRO A 648 12.55 -18.21 8.50
C PRO A 648 12.67 -17.37 9.79
N VAL A 649 11.52 -16.98 10.35
CA VAL A 649 11.44 -16.32 11.66
C VAL A 649 10.92 -17.32 12.68
N LEU A 650 11.47 -17.34 13.90
CA LEU A 650 10.90 -18.16 14.97
C LEU A 650 9.50 -17.60 15.29
N ALA A 651 8.46 -18.44 15.17
CA ALA A 651 7.10 -17.91 15.24
C ALA A 651 6.73 -17.38 16.63
N GLY A 652 7.30 -17.97 17.68
CA GLY A 652 7.24 -17.43 19.04
C GLY A 652 7.74 -15.99 19.08
N ASP A 653 8.90 -15.69 18.49
CA ASP A 653 9.45 -14.32 18.41
C ASP A 653 8.64 -13.39 17.50
N TYR A 654 8.06 -13.90 16.41
CA TYR A 654 7.20 -13.10 15.53
C TYR A 654 5.90 -12.68 16.21
N VAL A 655 5.16 -13.65 16.76
CA VAL A 655 3.90 -13.42 17.49
C VAL A 655 4.16 -12.55 18.71
N LYS A 656 5.23 -12.84 19.47
CA LYS A 656 5.75 -11.99 20.54
C LYS A 656 5.97 -10.54 20.07
N SER A 657 6.80 -10.29 19.06
CA SER A 657 7.11 -8.93 18.59
C SER A 657 5.88 -8.10 18.16
N ARG A 658 4.77 -8.77 17.85
CA ARG A 658 3.54 -8.20 17.33
C ARG A 658 2.49 -7.97 18.40
N LEU A 659 2.56 -8.75 19.47
CA LEU A 659 1.85 -8.53 20.72
C LEU A 659 2.61 -7.48 21.57
N GLU A 660 3.94 -7.49 21.64
CA GLU A 660 4.74 -6.37 22.18
C GLU A 660 4.37 -5.00 21.56
N ALA A 661 3.96 -5.00 20.28
CA ALA A 661 3.49 -3.82 19.55
C ALA A 661 1.96 -3.57 19.61
N THR A 662 1.21 -4.51 20.20
CA THR A 662 -0.22 -4.38 20.50
C THR A 662 -0.34 -4.32 22.03
N TYR A 663 -0.53 -5.46 22.71
CA TYR A 663 -0.22 -5.68 24.13
C TYR A 663 0.41 -7.07 24.26
N ALA A 664 1.48 -7.22 25.06
CA ALA A 664 2.15 -8.51 25.28
C ALA A 664 1.21 -9.51 25.99
N HIS A 665 1.26 -10.84 25.79
CA HIS A 665 1.89 -11.74 24.78
C HIS A 665 1.08 -13.05 24.75
N SER A 666 1.04 -13.83 23.66
CA SER A 666 0.29 -15.10 23.64
C SER A 666 0.60 -16.03 22.46
N ASN A 667 0.27 -17.32 22.63
CA ASN A 667 0.24 -18.34 21.58
C ASN A 667 -0.91 -19.31 21.89
N ILE A 668 -1.80 -19.57 20.92
CA ILE A 668 -3.09 -20.28 21.03
C ILE A 668 -3.97 -19.72 22.17
N MET A 669 -4.79 -18.75 21.82
CA MET A 669 -5.69 -18.03 22.72
C MET A 669 -7.15 -18.33 22.36
N LEU A 670 -7.99 -18.61 23.35
CA LEU A 670 -9.43 -18.38 23.24
C LEU A 670 -9.70 -17.06 23.95
N LEU A 671 -10.01 -16.05 23.15
CA LEU A 671 -10.39 -14.72 23.61
C LEU A 671 -11.93 -14.65 23.57
N MET A 672 -12.56 -14.29 24.69
CA MET A 672 -13.97 -13.90 24.72
C MET A 672 -14.07 -12.39 24.67
N VAL A 673 -14.76 -11.84 23.66
CA VAL A 673 -14.87 -10.39 23.48
C VAL A 673 -16.31 -9.92 23.64
N MET A 674 -16.55 -8.98 24.54
CA MET A 674 -17.77 -8.18 24.53
C MET A 674 -17.52 -6.81 23.89
N HIS A 675 -18.24 -6.50 22.81
CA HIS A 675 -18.18 -5.19 22.15
C HIS A 675 -19.33 -4.28 22.62
N LEU A 676 -19.00 -3.07 23.07
CA LEU A 676 -19.99 -2.05 23.44
C LEU A 676 -20.39 -1.17 22.24
N PRO A 677 -21.59 -0.55 22.27
CA PRO A 677 -21.99 0.43 21.27
C PRO A 677 -21.23 1.77 21.47
N PRO A 678 -20.98 2.57 20.40
CA PRO A 678 -20.23 3.83 20.47
C PRO A 678 -20.77 4.89 21.45
N THR A 679 -22.04 4.79 21.86
CA THR A 679 -22.68 5.71 22.80
C THR A 679 -22.42 5.36 24.27
N ALA A 680 -21.80 4.21 24.56
CA ALA A 680 -21.51 3.74 25.91
C ALA A 680 -20.21 4.34 26.48
N HIS A 681 -20.10 5.66 26.52
CA HIS A 681 -19.10 6.30 27.37
C HIS A 681 -19.53 6.21 28.84
N PRO A 682 -18.65 5.78 29.78
CA PRO A 682 -18.94 5.89 31.19
C PRO A 682 -19.05 7.39 31.54
N ARG A 683 -20.24 7.82 31.98
CA ARG A 683 -20.39 9.14 32.59
C ARG A 683 -19.67 9.11 33.93
N PRO A 684 -18.74 10.03 34.23
CA PRO A 684 -18.27 10.19 35.60
C PRO A 684 -19.45 10.68 36.45
N ASP A 685 -19.70 9.99 37.56
CA ASP A 685 -20.80 10.33 38.46
C ASP A 685 -20.40 11.57 39.28
N ASN A 686 -20.85 12.73 38.80
CA ASN A 686 -20.42 14.03 39.33
C ASN A 686 -21.23 14.38 40.59
N SER A 687 -20.92 13.71 41.71
CA SER A 687 -21.57 13.96 43.00
C SER A 687 -20.62 13.98 44.21
N SER A 688 -19.50 14.71 44.14
CA SER A 688 -18.90 15.44 45.29
C SER A 688 -17.52 16.05 44.97
N ALA A 689 -17.41 17.39 44.93
CA ALA A 689 -16.26 18.19 45.40
C ALA A 689 -16.52 19.68 45.13
N ASP A 690 -16.21 20.55 46.10
CA ASP A 690 -16.59 21.96 46.13
C ASP A 690 -15.77 22.90 45.21
N PRO A 691 -16.32 24.08 44.82
CA PRO A 691 -15.62 25.03 43.97
C PRO A 691 -14.52 25.82 44.69
N ILE A 692 -13.35 25.90 44.05
CA ILE A 692 -12.21 26.73 44.47
C ILE A 692 -12.52 28.22 44.18
N PRO A 693 -12.37 29.14 45.16
CA PRO A 693 -12.59 30.58 44.93
C PRO A 693 -11.36 31.25 44.27
N PRO A 694 -11.55 32.30 43.46
CA PRO A 694 -10.46 33.03 42.81
C PRO A 694 -9.81 34.05 43.75
N ALA A 695 -8.47 34.17 43.72
CA ALA A 695 -7.74 35.21 44.46
C ALA A 695 -6.53 35.76 43.70
N ASN A 696 -6.75 36.94 43.10
CA ASN A 696 -5.88 38.11 43.02
C ASN A 696 -4.41 38.01 42.57
N VAL A 697 -4.17 38.67 41.43
CA VAL A 697 -2.92 39.33 41.05
C VAL A 697 -2.51 40.37 42.09
N THR A 698 -1.27 40.30 42.61
CA THR A 698 -0.49 41.50 42.97
C THR A 698 1.02 41.19 43.07
N LYS A 699 1.81 41.89 42.24
CA LYS A 699 3.28 42.04 42.23
C LYS A 699 4.14 40.79 42.05
#